data_AF-A0AAX1KHH0-F1
#
_entry.id   AF-A0AAX1KHH0-F1
#
_cell.length_a   1.000
_cell.length_b   1.000
_cell.length_c   1.000
_cell.angle_alpha   90.00
_cell.angle_beta   90.00
_cell.angle_gamma   90.00
#
_symmetry.space_group_name_H-M   'P 1'
#
loop_
_entity.id
_entity.type
_entity.pdbx_description
1 polymer ?
#
loop_
_entity_poly.entity_id
_entity_poly.type
_entity_poly.pdbx_seq_one_letter_code
_entity_poly.pdbx_strand_id
1 'polypeptide(L)'
;MNVWILSVRELARLLRGRLTWLAAALTVLSPLAGLTVYRSASADTMQSLYVANPALAGGVLGGLLFALLTLCDCARTSRCRVEALCDAAVSPLTAALARLMALLGTAALTLALTLLAWLPWTAHTVGAVFEGGDYLLAYLILMGLALSLCILLAGAAWQFTRRFDLSLVLVAALAALSLTIWRDNWQLCWLNPCVWALSDDFSNFRILRSAAYMRLTWLLGLAGLWALSYLCIRRYGRGPLGSLARTARRVYRPLLAAALLLCCGWSCAAQPFIDHSNPDLSAMTFLTMEPLEGVACLRRSAQVTPDTRRGTVAGTASYQLQNTTGQEQTVALGVTPGYTISNVRANGVEVPFSVSDYQEYNEAKLEVAIPAEEQVELTLEYGGFPQESMPTMQGSKELSGEYLCLENAALSPRLMNVMPGEDGYPATVEITLPAAMTVIPFGASEAEVVAEHGDGTKTWRYETNSAGGILYAGDYVREEIQAGGLTIDFYYGRKHQAVMEAAGAAEAVRAVMDYCAGHYGSLAFGDGERLKLIQSRVAGGGYAVDGASLLDEADFTAHNLGDAGKGGGAAEVMIHELVHQWWGLGNMFDAAGPDSPWSAEGLTCYTTYRIVKELYGEDYAREHYVDQWRGEVEDYYLNFYVRHPEYLEALPEAERLAISNSLSGMRRYSEMPLKILKAEELVGGEAAMDEILHGLFNRELDPMYPYLTYQEFLDACGLTEEDLTLD
;
A
#
# COMPACT_ATOMS: atom_id res chain seq x y z
N MET A 1 24.90 -11.48 -43.45
CA MET A 1 25.56 -11.01 -42.20
C MET A 1 24.75 -11.52 -41.02
N ASN A 2 25.40 -12.12 -40.01
CA ASN A 2 24.74 -12.63 -38.82
C ASN A 2 24.13 -11.45 -38.03
N VAL A 3 22.86 -11.55 -37.62
CA VAL A 3 22.13 -10.54 -36.83
C VAL A 3 22.91 -10.20 -35.55
N TRP A 4 23.52 -11.19 -34.91
CA TRP A 4 24.33 -11.00 -33.71
C TRP A 4 25.51 -10.06 -33.94
N ILE A 5 26.33 -10.35 -34.97
CA ILE A 5 27.50 -9.53 -35.32
C ILE A 5 27.07 -8.10 -35.66
N LEU A 6 25.95 -7.94 -36.35
CA LEU A 6 25.40 -6.62 -36.66
C LEU A 6 24.93 -5.90 -35.39
N SER A 7 24.28 -6.60 -34.46
CA SER A 7 23.80 -6.02 -33.19
C SER A 7 24.97 -5.50 -32.35
N VAL A 8 26.06 -6.26 -32.25
CA VAL A 8 27.28 -5.84 -31.54
C VAL A 8 27.89 -4.59 -32.20
N ARG A 9 27.92 -4.53 -33.53
CA ARG A 9 28.41 -3.36 -34.27
C ARG A 9 27.51 -2.14 -34.09
N GLU A 10 26.20 -2.33 -34.10
CA GLU A 10 25.23 -1.27 -33.84
C GLU A 10 25.31 -0.76 -32.40
N LEU A 11 25.50 -1.64 -31.42
CA LEU A 11 25.74 -1.27 -30.04
C LEU A 11 27.02 -0.44 -29.90
N ALA A 12 28.13 -0.91 -30.48
CA ALA A 12 29.38 -0.16 -30.48
C ALA A 12 29.25 1.21 -31.18
N ARG A 13 28.40 1.32 -32.20
CA ARG A 13 28.09 2.60 -32.85
C ARG A 13 27.30 3.52 -31.93
N LEU A 14 26.24 3.02 -31.28
CA LEU A 14 25.44 3.79 -30.33
C LEU A 14 26.32 4.32 -29.19
N LEU A 15 27.17 3.47 -28.62
CA LEU A 15 28.10 3.86 -27.54
C LEU A 15 29.20 4.84 -27.97
N ARG A 16 29.37 5.12 -29.27
CA ARG A 16 30.23 6.21 -29.78
C ARG A 16 29.45 7.50 -30.07
N GLY A 17 28.13 7.45 -30.01
CA GLY A 17 27.24 8.56 -30.32
C GLY A 17 27.11 9.53 -29.15
N ARG A 18 27.30 10.83 -29.42
CA ARG A 18 27.10 11.90 -28.40
C ARG A 18 25.67 11.94 -27.86
N LEU A 19 24.69 11.75 -28.74
CA LEU A 19 23.27 11.72 -28.36
C LEU A 19 22.96 10.56 -27.40
N THR A 20 23.59 9.40 -27.62
CA THR A 20 23.41 8.23 -26.75
C THR A 20 23.96 8.50 -25.35
N TRP A 21 25.15 9.09 -25.25
CA TRP A 21 25.71 9.48 -23.94
C TRP A 21 24.90 10.58 -23.27
N LEU A 22 24.35 11.54 -24.02
CA LEU A 22 23.44 12.54 -23.46
C LEU A 22 22.17 11.89 -22.90
N ALA A 23 21.51 11.02 -23.66
CA ALA A 23 20.33 10.30 -23.20
C ALA A 23 20.66 9.45 -21.96
N ALA A 24 21.77 8.70 -21.98
CA ALA A 24 22.22 7.90 -20.85
C ALA A 24 22.51 8.76 -19.61
N ALA A 25 23.23 9.88 -19.74
CA ALA A 25 23.53 10.77 -18.62
C ALA A 25 22.26 11.37 -18.01
N LEU A 26 21.31 11.83 -18.84
CA LEU A 26 20.03 12.35 -18.35
C LEU A 26 19.18 11.25 -17.69
N THR A 27 19.23 10.02 -18.19
CA THR A 27 18.56 8.87 -17.55
C THR A 27 19.22 8.47 -16.22
N VAL A 28 20.54 8.58 -16.08
CA VAL A 28 21.22 8.37 -14.80
C VAL A 28 20.85 9.45 -13.79
N LEU A 29 20.61 10.69 -14.23
CA LEU A 29 20.20 11.80 -13.37
C LEU A 29 18.69 11.83 -13.06
N SER A 30 17.85 11.20 -13.88
CA SER A 30 16.39 11.28 -13.72
C SER A 30 15.80 10.85 -12.37
N PRO A 31 16.40 9.93 -11.59
CA PRO A 31 15.86 9.61 -10.27
C PRO A 31 15.84 10.82 -9.30
N LEU A 32 16.62 11.89 -9.56
CA LEU A 32 16.54 13.15 -8.80
C LEU A 32 15.14 13.78 -8.83
N ALA A 33 14.40 13.62 -9.93
CA ALA A 33 13.04 14.15 -10.02
C ALA A 33 12.09 13.46 -9.03
N GLY A 34 12.38 12.22 -8.64
CA GLY A 34 11.61 11.47 -7.65
C GLY A 34 11.75 12.00 -6.22
N LEU A 35 12.78 12.81 -5.95
CA LEU A 35 12.99 13.40 -4.63
C LEU A 35 12.20 14.70 -4.42
N THR A 36 11.67 15.30 -5.48
CA THR A 36 11.12 16.67 -5.42
C THR A 36 9.87 16.84 -6.29
N VAL A 37 10.00 16.65 -7.60
CA VAL A 37 9.00 17.08 -8.60
C VAL A 37 7.99 15.98 -8.91
N TYR A 38 8.37 14.71 -8.86
CA TYR A 38 7.54 13.58 -9.26
C TYR A 38 7.53 12.48 -8.20
N ARG A 39 6.74 12.70 -7.14
CA ARG A 39 6.48 11.73 -6.07
C ARG A 39 5.15 11.05 -6.32
N SER A 40 5.20 9.80 -6.78
CA SER A 40 4.00 9.00 -7.09
C SER A 40 3.64 8.03 -5.98
N ALA A 41 4.63 7.55 -5.21
CA ALA A 41 4.38 6.85 -3.96
C ALA A 41 4.06 7.90 -2.90
N SER A 42 2.95 7.69 -2.18
CA SER A 42 2.37 8.63 -1.22
C SER A 42 2.77 8.36 0.22
N ALA A 43 3.26 7.15 0.54
CA ALA A 43 3.71 6.84 1.89
C ALA A 43 5.08 7.46 2.18
N ASP A 44 5.27 7.81 3.45
CA ASP A 44 6.47 8.50 3.96
C ASP A 44 7.54 7.54 4.51
N THR A 45 7.47 6.27 4.13
CA THR A 45 8.56 5.31 4.40
C THR A 45 9.83 5.65 3.64
N MET A 46 10.98 5.30 4.23
CA MET A 46 12.30 5.54 3.64
C MET A 46 12.44 4.88 2.28
N GLN A 47 11.91 3.66 2.12
CA GLN A 47 11.87 2.92 0.86
C GLN A 47 10.96 3.60 -0.18
N SER A 48 9.82 4.16 0.23
CA SER A 48 8.96 4.93 -0.68
C SER A 48 9.62 6.22 -1.17
N LEU A 49 10.19 6.98 -0.23
CA LEU A 49 10.81 8.28 -0.49
C LEU A 49 12.10 8.18 -1.31
N TYR A 50 12.96 7.21 -1.00
CA TYR A 50 14.33 7.17 -1.53
C TYR A 50 14.63 5.99 -2.48
N VAL A 51 13.70 5.04 -2.63
CA VAL A 51 13.80 3.95 -3.60
C VAL A 51 12.68 3.99 -4.63
N ALA A 52 11.41 3.90 -4.20
CA ALA A 52 10.26 3.82 -5.10
C ALA A 52 10.13 5.08 -5.95
N ASN A 53 10.03 6.26 -5.32
CA ASN A 53 9.85 7.53 -6.02
C ASN A 53 10.99 7.84 -7.01
N PRO A 54 12.29 7.70 -6.64
CA PRO A 54 13.40 7.81 -7.59
C PRO A 54 13.32 6.81 -8.75
N ALA A 55 12.99 5.54 -8.49
CA ALA A 55 12.88 4.53 -9.54
C ALA A 55 11.69 4.79 -10.49
N LEU A 56 10.54 5.23 -9.98
CA LEU A 56 9.36 5.61 -10.78
C LEU A 56 9.67 6.82 -11.67
N ALA A 57 10.23 7.89 -11.10
CA ALA A 57 10.64 9.07 -11.85
C ALA A 57 11.70 8.74 -12.91
N GLY A 58 12.68 7.90 -12.54
CA GLY A 58 13.69 7.37 -13.46
C GLY A 58 13.08 6.55 -14.59
N GLY A 59 12.05 5.75 -14.31
CA GLY A 59 11.31 4.98 -15.32
C GLY A 59 10.55 5.85 -16.31
N VAL A 60 9.84 6.87 -15.83
CA VAL A 60 9.09 7.81 -16.67
C VAL A 60 10.05 8.62 -17.55
N LEU A 61 10.97 9.36 -16.94
CA LEU A 61 11.87 10.27 -17.66
C LEU A 61 12.88 9.49 -18.51
N GLY A 62 13.48 8.44 -17.95
CA GLY A 62 14.40 7.55 -18.66
C GLY A 62 13.72 6.87 -19.85
N GLY A 63 12.51 6.35 -19.65
CA GLY A 63 11.70 5.76 -20.71
C GLY A 63 11.49 6.72 -21.88
N LEU A 64 11.04 7.94 -21.60
CA LEU A 64 10.83 8.98 -22.62
C LEU A 64 12.13 9.38 -23.34
N LEU A 65 13.24 9.50 -22.63
CA LEU A 65 14.56 9.75 -23.22
C LEU A 65 15.00 8.64 -24.17
N PHE A 66 14.78 7.37 -23.79
CA PHE A 66 15.09 6.23 -24.64
C PHE A 66 14.12 6.04 -25.81
N ALA A 67 12.86 6.44 -25.67
CA ALA A 67 11.94 6.57 -26.80
C ALA A 67 12.46 7.61 -27.80
N LEU A 68 12.87 8.80 -27.33
CA LEU A 68 13.41 9.86 -28.17
C LEU A 68 14.71 9.44 -28.86
N LEU A 69 15.62 8.77 -28.14
CA LEU A 69 16.85 8.19 -28.70
C LEU A 69 16.52 7.18 -29.79
N THR A 70 15.54 6.29 -29.55
CA THR A 70 15.07 5.29 -30.52
C THR A 70 14.56 5.93 -31.80
N LEU A 71 13.70 6.95 -31.69
CA LEU A 71 13.20 7.70 -32.85
C LEU A 71 14.33 8.44 -33.57
N CYS A 72 15.26 9.01 -32.81
CA CYS A 72 16.38 9.74 -33.39
C CYS A 72 17.30 8.82 -34.21
N ASP A 73 17.65 7.66 -33.65
CA ASP A 73 18.47 6.66 -34.32
C ASP A 73 17.75 6.08 -35.54
N CYS A 74 16.45 5.84 -35.41
CA CYS A 74 15.62 5.35 -36.50
C CYS A 74 15.54 6.30 -37.69
N ALA A 75 15.43 7.60 -37.43
CA ALA A 75 15.37 8.64 -38.46
C ALA A 75 16.74 8.98 -39.07
N ARG A 76 17.85 8.49 -38.52
CA ARG A 76 19.21 8.86 -38.94
C ARG A 76 19.48 8.61 -40.42
N THR A 77 19.17 7.41 -40.92
CA THR A 77 19.47 7.02 -42.31
C THR A 77 18.66 7.84 -43.32
N SER A 78 17.41 8.16 -42.97
CA SER A 78 16.54 9.03 -43.76
C SER A 78 17.04 10.48 -43.76
N ARG A 79 17.39 11.03 -42.59
CA ARG A 79 17.95 12.39 -42.44
C ARG A 79 19.27 12.57 -43.20
N CYS A 80 20.14 11.56 -43.18
CA CYS A 80 21.40 11.59 -43.92
C CYS A 80 21.27 11.19 -45.40
N ARG A 81 20.05 10.87 -45.90
CA ARG A 81 19.78 10.44 -47.29
C ARG A 81 20.60 9.21 -47.74
N VAL A 82 20.95 8.33 -46.81
CA VAL A 82 21.75 7.10 -47.07
C VAL A 82 20.91 5.83 -47.03
N GLU A 83 19.59 5.95 -46.90
CA GLU A 83 18.69 4.80 -46.74
C GLU A 83 18.83 3.76 -47.86
N ALA A 84 18.86 4.20 -49.12
CA ALA A 84 19.03 3.29 -50.26
C ALA A 84 20.37 2.53 -50.24
N LEU A 85 21.45 3.16 -49.73
CA LEU A 85 22.76 2.53 -49.58
C LEU A 85 22.75 1.50 -48.45
N CYS A 86 22.13 1.83 -47.32
CA CYS A 86 21.99 0.92 -46.19
C CYS A 86 21.14 -0.31 -46.53
N ASP A 87 20.01 -0.11 -47.21
CA ASP A 87 19.07 -1.17 -47.59
C ASP A 87 19.65 -2.11 -48.66
N ALA A 88 20.60 -1.64 -49.47
CA ALA A 88 21.36 -2.45 -50.41
C ALA A 88 22.40 -3.34 -49.70
N ALA A 89 23.03 -2.83 -48.64
CA ALA A 89 24.06 -3.56 -47.90
C ALA A 89 23.48 -4.59 -46.91
N VAL A 90 22.34 -4.27 -46.28
CA VAL A 90 21.71 -5.08 -45.24
C VAL A 90 20.19 -5.06 -45.42
N SER A 91 19.53 -6.20 -45.22
CA SER A 91 18.06 -6.24 -45.23
C SER A 91 17.48 -5.29 -44.17
N PRO A 92 16.46 -4.47 -44.51
CA PRO A 92 15.80 -3.57 -43.55
C PRO A 92 15.27 -4.29 -42.30
N LEU A 93 14.84 -5.54 -42.47
CA LEU A 93 14.37 -6.40 -41.38
C LEU A 93 15.52 -6.77 -40.42
N THR A 94 16.65 -7.21 -40.97
CA THR A 94 17.85 -7.53 -40.19
C THR A 94 18.40 -6.30 -39.47
N ALA A 95 18.40 -5.14 -40.14
CA ALA A 95 18.82 -3.88 -39.54
C ALA A 95 17.90 -3.44 -38.39
N ALA A 96 16.58 -3.59 -38.54
CA ALA A 96 15.61 -3.26 -37.49
C ALA A 96 15.81 -4.11 -36.22
N LEU A 97 16.00 -5.43 -36.38
CA LEU A 97 16.30 -6.32 -35.25
C LEU A 97 17.63 -5.98 -34.57
N ALA A 98 18.69 -5.76 -35.35
CA ALA A 98 19.99 -5.42 -34.80
C ALA A 98 19.97 -4.07 -34.04
N ARG A 99 19.22 -3.09 -34.54
CA ARG A 99 19.00 -1.81 -33.86
C ARG A 99 18.23 -1.99 -32.56
N LEU A 100 17.14 -2.76 -32.56
CA LEU A 100 16.36 -3.02 -31.35
C LEU A 100 17.26 -3.64 -30.26
N MET A 101 18.01 -4.69 -30.61
CA MET A 101 18.94 -5.34 -29.67
C MET A 101 20.02 -4.37 -29.14
N ALA A 102 20.55 -3.51 -30.01
CA ALA A 102 21.54 -2.51 -29.62
C ALA A 102 20.96 -1.44 -28.67
N LEU A 103 19.72 -1.00 -28.91
CA LEU A 103 19.02 -0.04 -28.04
C LEU A 103 18.69 -0.65 -26.68
N LEU A 104 18.18 -1.89 -26.65
CA LEU A 104 17.92 -2.62 -25.41
C LEU A 104 19.22 -2.87 -24.62
N GLY A 105 20.31 -3.24 -25.30
CA GLY A 105 21.63 -3.38 -24.66
C GLY A 105 22.17 -2.06 -24.11
N THR A 106 21.92 -0.95 -24.82
CA THR A 106 22.27 0.39 -24.32
C THR A 106 21.46 0.75 -23.09
N ALA A 107 20.15 0.48 -23.09
CA ALA A 107 19.27 0.71 -21.93
C ALA A 107 19.69 -0.13 -20.71
N ALA A 108 20.05 -1.40 -20.91
CA ALA A 108 20.56 -2.26 -19.85
C ALA A 108 21.88 -1.74 -19.25
N LEU A 109 22.81 -1.26 -20.09
CA LEU A 109 24.04 -0.62 -19.61
C LEU A 109 23.76 0.68 -18.84
N THR A 110 22.85 1.52 -19.34
CA THR A 110 22.44 2.73 -18.64
C THR A 110 21.80 2.41 -17.28
N LEU A 111 20.91 1.42 -17.22
CA LEU A 111 20.29 0.98 -15.96
C LEU A 111 21.34 0.47 -14.98
N ALA A 112 22.32 -0.32 -15.44
CA ALA A 112 23.42 -0.78 -14.60
C ALA A 112 24.26 0.39 -14.06
N LEU A 113 24.51 1.41 -14.88
CA LEU A 113 25.17 2.64 -14.42
C LEU A 113 24.32 3.40 -13.41
N THR A 114 23.00 3.50 -13.61
CA THR A 114 22.10 4.14 -12.65
C THR A 114 22.11 3.41 -11.31
N LEU A 115 21.96 2.08 -11.32
CA LEU A 115 22.05 1.23 -10.12
C LEU A 115 23.35 1.47 -9.36
N LEU A 116 24.50 1.48 -10.05
CA LEU A 116 25.79 1.69 -9.41
C LEU A 116 25.98 3.13 -8.89
N ALA A 117 25.45 4.12 -9.60
CA ALA A 117 25.59 5.52 -9.22
C ALA A 117 24.74 5.88 -7.99
N TRP A 118 23.53 5.31 -7.89
CA TRP A 118 22.58 5.64 -6.83
C TRP A 118 22.72 4.77 -5.59
N LEU A 119 23.22 3.53 -5.73
CA LEU A 119 23.36 2.59 -4.61
C LEU A 119 24.05 3.19 -3.36
N PRO A 120 25.21 3.88 -3.45
CA PRO A 120 25.87 4.40 -2.25
C PRO A 120 25.05 5.48 -1.54
N TRP A 121 24.41 6.36 -2.31
CA TRP A 121 23.59 7.43 -1.76
C TRP A 121 22.30 6.88 -1.17
N THR A 122 21.59 6.01 -1.88
CA THR A 122 20.36 5.39 -1.39
C THR A 122 20.62 4.56 -0.14
N ALA A 123 21.67 3.73 -0.12
CA ALA A 123 22.00 2.93 1.06
C ALA A 123 22.36 3.79 2.27
N HIS A 124 23.03 4.93 2.06
CA HIS A 124 23.35 5.86 3.13
C HIS A 124 22.11 6.60 3.65
N THR A 125 21.25 7.10 2.77
CA THR A 125 20.07 7.89 3.13
C THR A 125 18.97 7.05 3.77
N VAL A 126 18.72 5.84 3.24
CA VAL A 126 17.73 4.91 3.81
C VAL A 126 18.21 4.35 5.15
N GLY A 127 19.52 4.14 5.30
CA GLY A 127 20.11 3.77 6.59
C GLY A 127 19.81 2.33 7.02
N ALA A 128 19.35 2.15 8.26
CA ALA A 128 19.23 0.84 8.90
C ALA A 128 18.27 -0.13 8.20
N VAL A 129 17.24 0.41 7.54
CA VAL A 129 16.18 -0.35 6.85
C VAL A 129 16.50 -0.60 5.36
N PHE A 130 17.72 -0.28 4.91
CA PHE A 130 18.11 -0.47 3.52
C PHE A 130 18.27 -1.96 3.16
N GLU A 131 17.53 -2.40 2.14
CA GLU A 131 17.66 -3.73 1.58
C GLU A 131 18.06 -3.69 0.10
N GLY A 132 19.20 -4.32 -0.22
CA GLY A 132 19.71 -4.38 -1.59
C GLY A 132 18.80 -5.15 -2.56
N GLY A 133 18.02 -6.10 -2.05
CA GLY A 133 17.03 -6.86 -2.83
C GLY A 133 15.92 -5.95 -3.35
N ASP A 134 15.29 -5.19 -2.46
CA ASP A 134 14.23 -4.24 -2.81
C ASP A 134 14.73 -3.12 -3.70
N TYR A 135 15.92 -2.57 -3.42
CA TYR A 135 16.57 -1.60 -4.29
C TYR A 135 16.72 -2.14 -5.73
N LEU A 136 17.26 -3.35 -5.87
CA LEU A 136 17.48 -3.97 -7.18
C LEU A 136 16.14 -4.23 -7.88
N LEU A 137 15.17 -4.82 -7.19
CA LEU A 137 13.86 -5.14 -7.76
C LEU A 137 13.11 -3.88 -8.19
N ALA A 138 13.09 -2.84 -7.35
CA ALA A 138 12.46 -1.56 -7.67
C ALA A 138 13.06 -0.94 -8.93
N TYR A 139 14.39 -0.82 -9.02
CA TYR A 139 15.01 -0.25 -10.22
C TYR A 139 14.84 -1.14 -11.46
N LEU A 140 14.89 -2.47 -11.33
CA LEU A 140 14.67 -3.36 -12.48
C LEU A 140 13.23 -3.26 -13.00
N ILE A 141 12.23 -3.32 -12.12
CA ILE A 141 10.80 -3.38 -12.47
C ILE A 141 10.26 -2.00 -12.82
N LEU A 142 10.52 -1.00 -11.97
CA LEU A 142 9.93 0.33 -12.08
C LEU A 142 10.67 1.18 -13.12
N MET A 143 11.99 1.10 -13.20
CA MET A 143 12.79 1.85 -14.17
C MET A 143 13.20 1.03 -15.40
N GLY A 144 13.82 -0.13 -15.20
CA GLY A 144 14.43 -0.93 -16.25
C GLY A 144 13.44 -1.41 -17.32
N LEU A 145 12.31 -1.96 -16.89
CA LEU A 145 11.29 -2.42 -17.83
C LEU A 145 10.60 -1.25 -18.55
N ALA A 146 10.45 -0.08 -17.92
CA ALA A 146 9.92 1.12 -18.56
C ALA A 146 10.76 1.55 -19.79
N LEU A 147 12.10 1.53 -19.65
CA LEU A 147 13.02 1.81 -20.76
C LEU A 147 12.76 0.89 -21.96
N SER A 148 12.59 -0.41 -21.69
CA SER A 148 12.34 -1.43 -22.71
C SER A 148 10.99 -1.22 -23.40
N LEU A 149 9.94 -0.94 -22.64
CA LEU A 149 8.60 -0.64 -23.15
C LEU A 149 8.63 0.58 -24.08
N CYS A 150 9.26 1.68 -23.66
CA CYS A 150 9.40 2.89 -24.45
C CYS A 150 10.17 2.67 -25.76
N ILE A 151 11.24 1.86 -25.76
CA ILE A 151 11.99 1.49 -26.98
C ILE A 151 11.11 0.71 -27.95
N LEU A 152 10.34 -0.27 -27.45
CA LEU A 152 9.43 -1.07 -28.28
C LEU A 152 8.33 -0.19 -28.89
N LEU A 153 7.69 0.67 -28.09
CA LEU A 153 6.66 1.59 -28.55
C LEU A 153 7.19 2.57 -29.61
N ALA A 154 8.30 3.25 -29.33
CA ALA A 154 8.93 4.18 -30.27
C ALA A 154 9.37 3.48 -31.57
N GLY A 155 9.97 2.29 -31.44
CA GLY A 155 10.38 1.47 -32.55
C GLY A 155 9.21 1.05 -33.44
N ALA A 156 8.09 0.65 -32.83
CA ALA A 156 6.87 0.28 -33.55
C ALA A 156 6.23 1.49 -34.24
N ALA A 157 6.08 2.60 -33.53
CA ALA A 157 5.54 3.85 -34.07
C ALA A 157 6.36 4.32 -35.28
N TRP A 158 7.69 4.25 -35.23
CA TRP A 158 8.54 4.59 -36.38
C TRP A 158 8.33 3.67 -37.58
N GLN A 159 8.22 2.36 -37.34
CA GLN A 159 8.05 1.38 -38.41
C GLN A 159 6.75 1.57 -39.19
N PHE A 160 5.67 1.94 -38.50
CA PHE A 160 4.40 2.26 -39.15
C PHE A 160 4.42 3.61 -39.88
N THR A 161 4.84 4.69 -39.22
CA THR A 161 4.68 6.04 -39.76
C THR A 161 5.79 6.43 -40.73
N ARG A 162 7.03 5.99 -40.46
CA ARG A 162 8.27 6.49 -41.07
C ARG A 162 8.45 8.01 -40.96
N ARG A 163 7.77 8.63 -39.99
CA ARG A 163 7.70 10.06 -39.76
C ARG A 163 8.00 10.36 -38.30
N PHE A 164 9.04 11.14 -38.07
CA PHE A 164 9.55 11.42 -36.73
C PHE A 164 8.50 12.14 -35.87
N ASP A 165 7.84 13.13 -36.45
CA ASP A 165 6.81 13.95 -35.81
C ASP A 165 5.59 13.11 -35.39
N LEU A 166 5.05 12.28 -36.30
CA LEU A 166 3.92 11.41 -35.97
C LEU A 166 4.28 10.35 -34.94
N SER A 167 5.47 9.76 -35.02
CA SER A 167 5.92 8.80 -34.01
C SER A 167 6.10 9.42 -32.63
N LEU A 168 6.60 10.65 -32.56
CA LEU A 168 6.76 11.38 -31.31
C LEU A 168 5.39 11.68 -30.68
N VAL A 169 4.42 12.15 -31.47
CA VAL A 169 3.05 12.40 -30.99
C VAL A 169 2.40 11.13 -30.46
N LEU A 170 2.56 9.99 -31.13
CA LEU A 170 2.01 8.71 -30.66
C LEU A 170 2.60 8.27 -29.32
N VAL A 171 3.92 8.39 -29.15
CA VAL A 171 4.60 8.08 -27.88
C VAL A 171 4.13 9.03 -26.78
N ALA A 172 4.07 10.34 -27.06
CA ALA A 172 3.64 11.35 -26.09
C ALA A 172 2.18 11.15 -25.67
N ALA A 173 1.29 10.82 -26.61
CA ALA A 173 -0.11 10.56 -26.30
C ALA A 173 -0.29 9.33 -25.40
N LEU A 174 0.35 8.19 -25.70
CA LEU A 174 0.27 7.01 -24.83
C LEU A 174 0.92 7.23 -23.45
N ALA A 175 2.01 8.00 -23.39
CA ALA A 175 2.64 8.36 -22.12
C ALA A 175 1.71 9.25 -21.29
N ALA A 176 1.09 10.27 -21.91
CA ALA A 176 0.14 11.14 -21.23
C ALA A 176 -1.06 10.35 -20.69
N LEU A 177 -1.62 9.43 -21.46
CA LEU A 177 -2.72 8.56 -21.01
C LEU A 177 -2.34 7.75 -19.77
N SER A 178 -1.14 7.15 -19.75
CA SER A 178 -0.65 6.39 -18.58
C SER A 178 -0.43 7.25 -17.35
N LEU A 179 -0.10 8.53 -17.50
CA LEU A 179 0.23 9.42 -16.39
C LEU A 179 -0.99 10.20 -15.86
N THR A 180 -2.09 10.26 -16.63
CA THR A 180 -3.28 11.05 -16.28
C THR A 180 -4.54 10.19 -16.28
N ILE A 181 -5.10 9.90 -17.46
CA ILE A 181 -6.43 9.27 -17.60
C ILE A 181 -6.46 7.85 -17.01
N TRP A 182 -5.36 7.12 -17.10
CA TRP A 182 -5.29 5.73 -16.67
C TRP A 182 -4.75 5.54 -15.26
N ARG A 183 -4.43 6.62 -14.52
CA ARG A 183 -3.73 6.58 -13.23
C ARG A 183 -4.34 5.63 -12.19
N ASP A 184 -5.65 5.46 -12.21
CA ASP A 184 -6.40 4.63 -11.25
C ASP A 184 -6.66 3.21 -11.78
N ASN A 185 -6.27 2.93 -13.02
CA ASN A 185 -6.37 1.61 -13.63
C ASN A 185 -4.99 0.96 -13.70
N TRP A 186 -4.69 0.17 -12.67
CA TRP A 186 -3.36 -0.40 -12.46
C TRP A 186 -2.79 -1.17 -13.67
N GLN A 187 -3.63 -1.82 -14.48
CA GLN A 187 -3.18 -2.51 -15.69
C GLN A 187 -2.84 -1.56 -16.85
N LEU A 188 -3.48 -0.39 -16.93
CA LEU A 188 -3.27 0.56 -18.01
C LEU A 188 -2.11 1.53 -17.76
N CYS A 189 -1.70 1.65 -16.49
CA CYS A 189 -0.55 2.42 -15.97
C CYS A 189 0.83 1.92 -16.44
N TRP A 190 1.00 1.76 -17.75
CA TRP A 190 2.15 1.09 -18.37
C TRP A 190 3.48 1.81 -18.22
N LEU A 191 3.47 3.12 -17.95
CA LEU A 191 4.66 3.92 -17.75
C LEU A 191 4.94 4.11 -16.25
N ASN A 192 3.93 4.55 -15.49
CA ASN A 192 3.98 4.75 -14.03
C ASN A 192 3.07 3.74 -13.29
N PRO A 193 3.58 2.59 -12.82
CA PRO A 193 2.79 1.62 -12.06
C PRO A 193 2.19 2.24 -10.79
N CYS A 194 1.04 1.71 -10.35
CA CYS A 194 0.42 2.05 -9.08
C CYS A 194 1.20 1.43 -7.91
N VAL A 195 2.35 2.03 -7.59
CA VAL A 195 3.13 1.73 -6.37
C VAL A 195 2.95 2.91 -5.44
N TRP A 196 2.12 2.72 -4.41
CA TRP A 196 1.80 3.77 -3.45
C TRP A 196 2.73 3.77 -2.23
N ALA A 197 3.23 2.59 -1.82
CA ALA A 197 4.12 2.42 -0.68
C ALA A 197 5.06 1.20 -0.84
N LEU A 198 6.31 1.36 -0.41
CA LEU A 198 7.21 0.25 -0.08
C LEU A 198 7.48 0.29 1.43
N SER A 199 7.33 -0.84 2.10
CA SER A 199 7.61 -1.05 3.52
C SER A 199 9.10 -0.91 3.83
N ASP A 200 9.42 -0.36 4.99
CA ASP A 200 10.79 -0.30 5.53
C ASP A 200 11.12 -1.56 6.32
N ASP A 201 10.13 -2.09 7.05
CA ASP A 201 10.33 -3.15 8.05
C ASP A 201 10.02 -4.55 7.53
N PHE A 202 9.12 -4.63 6.58
CA PHE A 202 8.55 -5.87 6.09
C PHE A 202 8.69 -6.00 4.58
N SER A 203 8.37 -7.19 4.06
CA SER A 203 8.59 -7.49 2.65
C SER A 203 7.75 -6.63 1.70
N ASN A 204 8.30 -6.40 0.50
CA ASN A 204 7.67 -5.65 -0.58
C ASN A 204 7.23 -6.51 -1.78
N PHE A 205 7.19 -7.83 -1.61
CA PHE A 205 7.04 -8.76 -2.73
C PHE A 205 5.67 -8.71 -3.38
N ARG A 206 4.58 -8.52 -2.62
CA ARG A 206 3.21 -8.44 -3.17
C ARG A 206 3.09 -7.29 -4.16
N ILE A 207 3.43 -6.07 -3.74
CA ILE A 207 3.30 -4.86 -4.57
C ILE A 207 4.25 -4.89 -5.77
N LEU A 208 5.49 -5.36 -5.58
CA LEU A 208 6.45 -5.52 -6.68
C LEU A 208 6.03 -6.60 -7.67
N ARG A 209 5.35 -7.67 -7.22
CA ARG A 209 4.81 -8.72 -8.08
C ARG A 209 3.66 -8.20 -8.94
N SER A 210 2.77 -7.38 -8.39
CA SER A 210 1.73 -6.69 -9.15
C SER A 210 2.32 -5.77 -10.22
N ALA A 211 3.31 -4.94 -9.84
CA ALA A 211 4.01 -4.07 -10.78
C ALA A 211 4.73 -4.87 -11.88
N ALA A 212 5.41 -5.97 -11.53
CA ALA A 212 6.08 -6.86 -12.49
C ALA A 212 5.08 -7.53 -13.46
N TYR A 213 3.92 -7.94 -12.96
CA TYR A 213 2.87 -8.52 -13.80
C TYR A 213 2.33 -7.52 -14.82
N MET A 214 2.05 -6.28 -14.39
CA MET A 214 1.66 -5.21 -15.31
C MET A 214 2.75 -4.98 -16.36
N ARG A 215 4.03 -4.90 -15.96
CA ARG A 215 5.15 -4.73 -16.89
C ARG A 215 5.23 -5.90 -17.88
N LEU A 216 5.03 -7.14 -17.44
CA LEU A 216 5.00 -8.32 -18.31
C LEU A 216 3.88 -8.24 -19.34
N THR A 217 2.66 -7.88 -18.92
CA THR A 217 1.52 -7.67 -19.80
C THR A 217 1.85 -6.66 -20.91
N TRP A 218 2.42 -5.51 -20.56
CA TRP A 218 2.81 -4.50 -21.54
C TRP A 218 4.04 -4.89 -22.38
N LEU A 219 4.97 -5.68 -21.84
CA LEU A 219 6.08 -6.23 -22.62
C LEU A 219 5.55 -7.17 -23.71
N LEU A 220 4.58 -8.04 -23.38
CA LEU A 220 3.92 -8.90 -24.36
C LEU A 220 3.17 -8.06 -25.41
N GLY A 221 2.39 -7.07 -24.98
CA GLY A 221 1.63 -6.17 -25.86
C GLY A 221 2.53 -5.38 -26.82
N LEU A 222 3.55 -4.70 -26.29
CA LEU A 222 4.46 -3.88 -27.10
C LEU A 222 5.44 -4.71 -27.92
N ALA A 223 5.87 -5.89 -27.45
CA ALA A 223 6.64 -6.82 -28.29
C ALA A 223 5.78 -7.36 -29.43
N GLY A 224 4.50 -7.68 -29.18
CA GLY A 224 3.53 -8.07 -30.20
C GLY A 224 3.27 -6.96 -31.22
N LEU A 225 3.07 -5.73 -30.75
CA LEU A 225 2.92 -4.54 -31.59
C LEU A 225 4.18 -4.27 -32.42
N TRP A 226 5.37 -4.41 -31.81
CA TRP A 226 6.64 -4.28 -32.52
C TRP A 226 6.79 -5.37 -33.58
N ALA A 227 6.47 -6.62 -33.26
CA ALA A 227 6.50 -7.74 -34.20
C ALA A 227 5.52 -7.55 -35.37
N LEU A 228 4.33 -6.99 -35.11
CA LEU A 228 3.38 -6.60 -36.15
C LEU A 228 3.94 -5.47 -37.02
N SER A 229 4.51 -4.43 -36.41
CA SER A 229 5.15 -3.31 -37.11
C SER A 229 6.33 -3.77 -37.99
N TYR A 230 7.05 -4.80 -37.53
CA TYR A 230 8.16 -5.43 -38.24
C TYR A 230 7.71 -6.09 -39.55
N LEU A 231 6.49 -6.63 -39.61
CA LEU A 231 5.90 -7.14 -40.85
C LEU A 231 5.67 -6.02 -41.87
N CYS A 232 5.36 -4.81 -41.39
CA CYS A 232 5.06 -3.62 -42.18
C CYS A 232 6.29 -2.82 -42.64
N ILE A 233 7.51 -3.20 -42.23
CA ILE A 233 8.74 -2.53 -42.67
C ILE A 233 8.80 -2.49 -44.20
N ARG A 234 8.88 -1.26 -44.74
CA ARG A 234 8.82 -0.99 -46.18
C ARG A 234 9.94 -1.72 -46.92
N ARG A 235 9.59 -2.45 -47.98
CA ARG A 235 10.54 -3.19 -48.82
C ARG A 235 10.24 -3.01 -50.30
N TYR A 236 11.29 -2.81 -51.10
CA TYR A 236 11.21 -2.72 -52.57
C TYR A 236 10.20 -1.68 -53.07
N GLY A 237 10.15 -0.52 -52.42
CA GLY A 237 9.21 0.56 -52.78
C GLY A 237 7.74 0.29 -52.45
N ARG A 238 7.41 -0.82 -51.75
CA ARG A 238 6.04 -1.11 -51.34
C ARG A 238 5.62 -0.30 -50.11
N GLY A 239 4.35 0.09 -50.08
CA GLY A 239 3.69 0.60 -48.87
C GLY A 239 3.61 -0.43 -47.73
N PRO A 240 3.08 -0.05 -46.56
CA PRO A 240 3.03 -0.92 -45.37
C PRO A 240 2.26 -2.23 -45.63
N LEU A 241 1.07 -2.16 -46.24
CA LEU A 241 0.25 -3.34 -46.55
C LEU A 241 0.91 -4.29 -47.57
N GLY A 242 1.53 -3.73 -48.61
CA GLY A 242 2.26 -4.52 -49.62
C GLY A 242 3.54 -5.16 -49.08
N SER A 243 4.13 -4.57 -48.03
CA SER A 243 5.28 -5.12 -47.31
C SER A 243 4.84 -6.22 -46.33
N LEU A 244 3.72 -6.01 -45.62
CA LEU A 244 3.09 -6.99 -44.75
C LEU A 244 2.78 -8.28 -45.52
N ALA A 245 2.05 -8.19 -46.64
CA ALA A 245 1.70 -9.35 -47.46
C ALA A 245 2.93 -10.16 -47.93
N ARG A 246 4.07 -9.49 -48.15
CA ARG A 246 5.33 -10.15 -48.54
C ARG A 246 6.04 -10.78 -47.36
N THR A 247 6.09 -10.10 -46.22
CA THR A 247 6.79 -10.57 -45.02
C THR A 247 6.01 -11.68 -44.31
N ALA A 248 4.67 -11.63 -44.38
CA ALA A 248 3.74 -12.62 -43.82
C ALA A 248 3.82 -14.00 -44.51
N ARG A 249 4.40 -14.10 -45.71
CA ARG A 249 4.63 -15.41 -46.39
C ARG A 249 5.44 -16.38 -45.54
N ARG A 250 6.27 -15.87 -44.62
CA ARG A 250 6.89 -16.67 -43.57
C ARG A 250 5.94 -16.72 -42.37
N VAL A 251 5.05 -17.71 -42.38
CA VAL A 251 3.89 -17.84 -41.48
C VAL A 251 4.25 -17.74 -40.00
N TYR A 252 5.43 -18.22 -39.58
CA TYR A 252 5.87 -18.12 -38.18
C TYR A 252 5.98 -16.68 -37.66
N ARG A 253 6.15 -15.66 -38.53
CA ARG A 253 6.28 -14.25 -38.14
C ARG A 253 4.94 -13.62 -37.72
N PRO A 254 3.85 -13.68 -38.53
CA PRO A 254 2.53 -13.24 -38.07
C PRO A 254 1.99 -14.11 -36.93
N LEU A 255 2.30 -15.41 -36.89
CA LEU A 255 1.92 -16.25 -35.75
C LEU A 255 2.57 -15.78 -34.45
N LEU A 256 3.85 -15.42 -34.47
CA LEU A 256 4.53 -14.88 -33.29
C LEU A 256 3.91 -13.56 -32.81
N ALA A 257 3.61 -12.63 -33.74
CA ALA A 257 2.95 -11.37 -33.39
C ALA A 257 1.56 -11.60 -32.78
N ALA A 258 0.77 -12.50 -33.38
CA ALA A 258 -0.54 -12.87 -32.86
C ALA A 258 -0.45 -13.55 -31.49
N ALA A 259 0.49 -14.48 -31.31
CA ALA A 259 0.70 -15.17 -30.03
C ALA A 259 1.04 -14.18 -28.91
N LEU A 260 1.95 -13.23 -29.15
CA LEU A 260 2.31 -12.20 -28.16
C LEU A 260 1.11 -11.31 -27.78
N LEU A 261 0.32 -10.88 -28.76
CA LEU A 261 -0.89 -10.08 -28.52
C LEU A 261 -1.99 -10.86 -27.81
N LEU A 262 -2.17 -12.14 -28.14
CA LEU A 262 -3.11 -13.04 -27.44
C LEU A 262 -2.66 -13.28 -26.00
N CYS A 263 -1.36 -13.50 -25.77
CA CYS A 263 -0.80 -13.60 -24.42
C CYS A 263 -0.98 -12.31 -23.63
N CYS A 264 -0.84 -11.14 -24.25
CA CYS A 264 -1.14 -9.85 -23.63
C CYS A 264 -2.61 -9.76 -23.19
N GLY A 265 -3.55 -10.07 -24.10
CA GLY A 265 -4.98 -10.06 -23.79
C GLY A 265 -5.36 -11.06 -22.69
N TRP A 266 -4.77 -12.27 -22.73
CA TRP A 266 -4.94 -13.27 -21.68
C TRP A 266 -4.39 -12.82 -20.34
N SER A 267 -3.20 -12.21 -20.32
CA SER A 267 -2.58 -11.66 -19.10
C SER A 267 -3.44 -10.54 -18.49
N CYS A 268 -4.06 -9.69 -19.32
CA CYS A 268 -5.02 -8.71 -18.80
C CYS A 268 -6.24 -9.37 -18.15
N ALA A 269 -6.85 -10.35 -18.85
CA ALA A 269 -8.09 -10.98 -18.43
C ALA A 269 -7.92 -11.93 -17.23
N ALA A 270 -6.79 -12.63 -17.14
CA ALA A 270 -6.49 -13.62 -16.11
C ALA A 270 -5.60 -13.06 -14.98
N GLN A 271 -5.72 -11.76 -14.70
CA GLN A 271 -4.94 -11.13 -13.64
C GLN A 271 -5.30 -11.71 -12.27
N PRO A 272 -4.32 -12.05 -11.43
CA PRO A 272 -4.59 -12.73 -10.16
C PRO A 272 -4.68 -11.81 -8.94
N PHE A 273 -4.51 -10.49 -9.07
CA PHE A 273 -4.24 -9.61 -7.92
C PHE A 273 -5.47 -8.88 -7.40
N ILE A 274 -6.31 -8.39 -8.30
CA ILE A 274 -7.47 -7.55 -7.97
C ILE A 274 -8.75 -8.35 -8.10
N ASP A 275 -9.69 -8.12 -7.20
CA ASP A 275 -10.99 -8.79 -7.23
C ASP A 275 -12.02 -8.01 -8.07
N HIS A 276 -13.29 -8.37 -7.94
CA HIS A 276 -14.43 -7.69 -8.55
C HIS A 276 -15.40 -7.18 -7.47
N SER A 277 -14.88 -6.81 -6.29
CA SER A 277 -15.67 -6.24 -5.21
C SER A 277 -16.43 -5.00 -5.67
N ASN A 278 -17.64 -4.82 -5.13
CA ASN A 278 -18.44 -3.64 -5.35
C ASN A 278 -17.59 -2.38 -5.03
N PRO A 279 -17.42 -1.45 -6.00
CA PRO A 279 -16.64 -0.24 -5.77
C PRO A 279 -17.30 0.72 -4.77
N ASP A 280 -18.60 0.54 -4.50
CA ASP A 280 -19.29 1.25 -3.43
C ASP A 280 -18.90 0.64 -2.07
N LEU A 281 -17.98 1.31 -1.37
CA LEU A 281 -17.52 0.94 -0.03
C LEU A 281 -18.58 1.15 1.06
N SER A 282 -19.80 1.61 0.72
CA SER A 282 -20.94 1.68 1.63
C SER A 282 -21.95 0.55 1.43
N ALA A 283 -21.75 -0.32 0.44
CA ALA A 283 -22.58 -1.50 0.26
C ALA A 283 -22.38 -2.45 1.44
N MET A 284 -23.47 -2.80 2.14
CA MET A 284 -23.44 -3.59 3.38
C MET A 284 -24.26 -4.90 3.26
N THR A 285 -24.50 -5.38 2.04
CA THR A 285 -25.39 -6.51 1.75
C THR A 285 -25.02 -7.76 2.55
N PHE A 286 -23.71 -8.00 2.71
CA PHE A 286 -23.24 -9.16 3.48
C PHE A 286 -23.34 -8.96 4.98
N LEU A 287 -23.22 -7.72 5.47
CA LEU A 287 -23.28 -7.39 6.89
C LEU A 287 -24.72 -7.27 7.40
N THR A 288 -25.68 -6.90 6.55
CA THR A 288 -27.11 -6.78 6.90
C THR A 288 -27.91 -8.04 6.59
N MET A 289 -27.25 -9.18 6.35
CA MET A 289 -27.94 -10.41 5.99
C MET A 289 -28.74 -10.95 7.18
N GLU A 290 -29.97 -11.39 6.92
CA GLU A 290 -30.83 -11.93 7.97
C GLU A 290 -30.22 -13.19 8.60
N PRO A 291 -30.11 -13.26 9.93
CA PRO A 291 -29.66 -14.46 10.61
C PRO A 291 -30.58 -15.65 10.37
N LEU A 292 -30.01 -16.85 10.26
CA LEU A 292 -30.74 -18.11 10.20
C LEU A 292 -31.38 -18.41 11.55
N GLU A 293 -32.71 -18.38 11.62
CA GLU A 293 -33.43 -18.83 12.81
C GLU A 293 -33.25 -20.35 13.04
N GLY A 294 -32.91 -20.72 14.27
CA GLY A 294 -32.77 -22.13 14.68
C GLY A 294 -31.44 -22.80 14.30
N VAL A 295 -30.48 -22.05 13.73
CA VAL A 295 -29.11 -22.52 13.48
C VAL A 295 -28.09 -21.68 14.26
N ALA A 296 -27.24 -22.32 15.07
CA ALA A 296 -26.20 -21.64 15.84
C ALA A 296 -24.83 -22.30 15.66
N CYS A 297 -23.76 -21.51 15.74
CA CYS A 297 -22.38 -22.02 15.72
C CYS A 297 -21.89 -22.27 17.16
N LEU A 298 -21.54 -23.52 17.47
CA LEU A 298 -21.04 -23.93 18.79
C LEU A 298 -19.52 -23.80 18.89
N ARG A 299 -18.81 -24.10 17.80
CA ARG A 299 -17.35 -24.03 17.72
C ARG A 299 -16.88 -23.91 16.28
N ARG A 300 -15.75 -23.26 16.07
CA ARG A 300 -15.02 -23.29 14.80
C ARG A 300 -13.56 -23.66 15.01
N SER A 301 -12.93 -24.21 13.98
CA SER A 301 -11.49 -24.42 13.96
C SER A 301 -10.93 -24.23 12.56
N ALA A 302 -9.70 -23.73 12.44
CA ALA A 302 -9.01 -23.61 11.17
C ALA A 302 -7.58 -24.14 11.27
N GLN A 303 -7.15 -24.90 10.27
CA GLN A 303 -5.76 -25.27 10.05
C GLN A 303 -5.28 -24.58 8.77
N VAL A 304 -4.27 -23.72 8.88
CA VAL A 304 -3.84 -22.83 7.81
C VAL A 304 -2.36 -23.06 7.50
N THR A 305 -2.02 -23.19 6.22
CA THR A 305 -0.66 -23.41 5.74
C THR A 305 -0.37 -22.46 4.56
N PRO A 306 0.18 -21.27 4.83
CA PRO A 306 0.64 -20.37 3.78
C PRO A 306 1.88 -20.90 3.05
N ASP A 307 1.90 -20.79 1.72
CA ASP A 307 3.10 -20.92 0.89
C ASP A 307 3.68 -19.53 0.65
N THR A 308 4.67 -19.18 1.46
CA THR A 308 5.35 -17.88 1.47
C THR A 308 6.16 -17.58 0.20
N ARG A 309 6.47 -18.60 -0.62
CA ARG A 309 7.15 -18.39 -1.91
C ARG A 309 6.16 -18.03 -2.99
N ARG A 310 5.02 -18.73 -3.01
CA ARG A 310 3.96 -18.53 -4.00
C ARG A 310 3.01 -17.40 -3.59
N GLY A 311 3.02 -16.97 -2.34
CA GLY A 311 2.06 -16.00 -1.79
C GLY A 311 0.64 -16.54 -1.80
N THR A 312 0.48 -17.84 -1.55
CA THR A 312 -0.82 -18.52 -1.55
C THR A 312 -1.13 -19.09 -0.18
N VAL A 313 -2.41 -19.27 0.14
CA VAL A 313 -2.85 -19.94 1.36
C VAL A 313 -3.54 -21.25 1.00
N ALA A 314 -3.36 -22.27 1.81
CA ALA A 314 -4.20 -23.46 1.82
C ALA A 314 -4.66 -23.71 3.26
N GLY A 315 -5.89 -24.17 3.44
CA GLY A 315 -6.39 -24.48 4.77
C GLY A 315 -7.63 -25.35 4.79
N THR A 316 -7.93 -25.84 5.98
CA THR A 316 -9.16 -26.56 6.30
C THR A 316 -9.85 -25.85 7.44
N ALA A 317 -11.13 -25.52 7.26
CA ALA A 317 -11.98 -24.95 8.29
C ALA A 317 -13.06 -25.96 8.70
N SER A 318 -13.37 -26.03 9.99
CA SER A 318 -14.46 -26.83 10.55
C SER A 318 -15.37 -25.95 11.40
N TYR A 319 -16.68 -26.20 11.33
CA TYR A 319 -17.71 -25.52 12.09
C TYR A 319 -18.64 -26.56 12.69
N GLN A 320 -18.75 -26.56 14.02
CA GLN A 320 -19.77 -27.32 14.73
C GLN A 320 -21.00 -26.44 14.84
N LEU A 321 -22.08 -26.87 14.20
CA LEU A 321 -23.34 -26.15 14.11
C LEU A 321 -24.44 -26.97 14.79
N GLN A 322 -25.35 -26.27 15.47
CA GLN A 322 -26.59 -26.84 15.97
C GLN A 322 -27.75 -26.39 15.07
N ASN A 323 -28.50 -27.33 14.49
CA ASN A 323 -29.67 -27.09 13.66
C ASN A 323 -30.95 -27.62 14.34
N THR A 324 -31.68 -26.74 14.99
CA THR A 324 -32.92 -27.10 15.72
C THR A 324 -34.18 -27.10 14.85
N THR A 325 -34.05 -26.77 13.56
CA THR A 325 -35.20 -26.64 12.65
C THR A 325 -35.76 -27.99 12.20
N GLY A 326 -34.96 -29.06 12.27
CA GLY A 326 -35.30 -30.38 11.75
C GLY A 326 -35.47 -30.42 10.22
N GLN A 327 -34.94 -29.42 9.51
CA GLN A 327 -34.98 -29.30 8.04
C GLN A 327 -33.59 -28.94 7.52
N GLU A 328 -33.34 -29.21 6.23
CA GLU A 328 -32.13 -28.71 5.57
C GLU A 328 -32.10 -27.18 5.58
N GLN A 329 -30.93 -26.60 5.80
CA GLN A 329 -30.72 -25.15 5.87
C GLN A 329 -29.56 -24.73 4.97
N THR A 330 -29.53 -23.46 4.57
CA THR A 330 -28.46 -22.90 3.74
C THR A 330 -27.62 -21.93 4.57
N VAL A 331 -26.41 -22.36 4.95
CA VAL A 331 -25.44 -21.53 5.64
C VAL A 331 -24.67 -20.69 4.63
N ALA A 332 -24.43 -19.42 4.95
CA ALA A 332 -23.64 -18.51 4.15
C ALA A 332 -22.34 -18.13 4.85
N LEU A 333 -21.25 -18.12 4.08
CA LEU A 333 -19.92 -17.74 4.51
C LEU A 333 -19.30 -16.72 3.55
N GLY A 334 -18.41 -15.86 4.04
CA GLY A 334 -17.52 -15.03 3.25
C GLY A 334 -16.23 -15.77 2.94
N VAL A 335 -15.80 -15.72 1.67
CA VAL A 335 -14.53 -16.28 1.21
C VAL A 335 -13.76 -15.21 0.47
N THR A 336 -12.46 -15.07 0.76
CA THR A 336 -11.63 -14.09 0.03
C THR A 336 -11.52 -14.45 -1.46
N PRO A 337 -11.81 -13.51 -2.38
CA PRO A 337 -11.61 -13.71 -3.81
C PRO A 337 -10.19 -14.18 -4.13
N GLY A 338 -10.08 -15.07 -5.11
CA GLY A 338 -8.84 -15.78 -5.43
C GLY A 338 -8.64 -17.10 -4.67
N TYR A 339 -9.44 -17.38 -3.63
CA TYR A 339 -9.54 -18.72 -3.05
C TYR A 339 -10.52 -19.59 -3.83
N THR A 340 -10.18 -20.87 -3.97
CA THR A 340 -11.05 -21.93 -4.47
C THR A 340 -11.49 -22.80 -3.31
N ILE A 341 -12.78 -23.12 -3.26
CA ILE A 341 -13.35 -24.11 -2.33
C ILE A 341 -13.38 -25.46 -3.06
N SER A 342 -12.64 -26.45 -2.55
CA SER A 342 -12.43 -27.73 -3.25
C SER A 342 -13.25 -28.88 -2.68
N ASN A 343 -13.53 -28.88 -1.39
CA ASN A 343 -14.21 -29.97 -0.69
C ASN A 343 -15.07 -29.38 0.43
N VAL A 344 -16.36 -29.69 0.43
CA VAL A 344 -17.31 -29.24 1.46
C VAL A 344 -18.11 -30.43 1.94
N ARG A 345 -18.05 -30.70 3.24
CA ARG A 345 -18.70 -31.88 3.84
C ARG A 345 -19.45 -31.52 5.09
N ALA A 346 -20.66 -32.05 5.23
CA ALA A 346 -21.42 -32.05 6.47
C ALA A 346 -21.44 -33.48 7.04
N ASN A 347 -21.01 -33.65 8.29
CA ASN A 347 -20.94 -34.96 8.96
C ASN A 347 -20.16 -36.02 8.14
N GLY A 348 -19.10 -35.57 7.45
CA GLY A 348 -18.23 -36.40 6.60
C GLY A 348 -18.78 -36.71 5.20
N VAL A 349 -20.00 -36.28 4.87
CA VAL A 349 -20.66 -36.49 3.57
C VAL A 349 -20.57 -35.22 2.72
N GLU A 350 -20.26 -35.35 1.44
CA GLU A 350 -20.21 -34.21 0.51
C GLU A 350 -21.59 -33.57 0.36
N VAL A 351 -21.62 -32.23 0.45
CA VAL A 351 -22.84 -31.43 0.33
C VAL A 351 -22.76 -30.42 -0.81
N PRO A 352 -23.90 -30.06 -1.43
CA PRO A 352 -23.94 -29.00 -2.43
C PRO A 352 -23.51 -27.65 -1.86
N PHE A 353 -22.73 -26.91 -2.65
CA PHE A 353 -22.36 -25.54 -2.36
C PHE A 353 -22.25 -24.71 -3.64
N SER A 354 -22.32 -23.39 -3.49
CA SER A 354 -22.09 -22.43 -4.57
C SER A 354 -21.38 -21.18 -4.07
N VAL A 355 -20.41 -20.68 -4.85
CA VAL A 355 -19.77 -19.38 -4.60
C VAL A 355 -20.38 -18.36 -5.56
N SER A 356 -20.82 -17.22 -5.03
CA SER A 356 -21.43 -16.15 -5.80
C SER A 356 -20.39 -15.38 -6.63
N ASP A 357 -20.82 -14.91 -7.81
CA ASP A 357 -20.05 -13.96 -8.61
C ASP A 357 -20.05 -12.54 -8.00
N TYR A 358 -21.02 -12.24 -7.13
CA TYR A 358 -21.09 -10.95 -6.43
C TYR A 358 -20.08 -10.91 -5.28
N GLN A 359 -19.32 -9.82 -5.22
CA GLN A 359 -18.26 -9.59 -4.24
C GLN A 359 -18.44 -8.21 -3.59
N GLU A 360 -18.12 -8.12 -2.30
CA GLU A 360 -18.25 -6.92 -1.48
C GLU A 360 -17.22 -7.01 -0.35
N TYR A 361 -16.56 -5.91 -0.01
CA TYR A 361 -15.50 -5.86 1.02
C TYR A 361 -14.44 -6.97 0.94
N ASN A 362 -13.97 -7.32 -0.26
CA ASN A 362 -12.99 -8.37 -0.47
C ASN A 362 -13.44 -9.77 0.02
N GLU A 363 -14.75 -10.01 -0.01
CA GLU A 363 -15.37 -11.30 0.22
C GLU A 363 -16.30 -11.67 -0.96
N ALA A 364 -16.41 -12.96 -1.25
CA ALA A 364 -17.43 -13.56 -2.09
C ALA A 364 -18.31 -14.45 -1.21
N LYS A 365 -19.63 -14.42 -1.43
CA LYS A 365 -20.56 -15.24 -0.66
C LYS A 365 -20.52 -16.70 -1.09
N LEU A 366 -20.20 -17.60 -0.18
CA LEU A 366 -20.32 -19.05 -0.29
C LEU A 366 -21.61 -19.50 0.39
N GLU A 367 -22.44 -20.25 -0.31
CA GLU A 367 -23.66 -20.86 0.22
C GLU A 367 -23.48 -22.38 0.28
N VAL A 368 -23.80 -22.99 1.42
CA VAL A 368 -23.65 -24.43 1.68
C VAL A 368 -24.94 -24.99 2.27
N ALA A 369 -25.43 -26.09 1.70
CA ALA A 369 -26.56 -26.82 2.26
C ALA A 369 -26.11 -27.71 3.43
N ILE A 370 -26.69 -27.53 4.61
CA ILE A 370 -26.49 -28.39 5.79
C ILE A 370 -27.70 -29.30 6.00
N PRO A 371 -27.51 -30.53 6.52
CA PRO A 371 -28.59 -31.50 6.72
C PRO A 371 -29.54 -31.09 7.85
N ALA A 372 -30.68 -31.78 7.93
CA ALA A 372 -31.70 -31.64 8.96
C ALA A 372 -31.30 -32.17 10.36
N GLU A 373 -30.12 -32.78 10.47
CA GLU A 373 -29.59 -33.33 11.71
C GLU A 373 -29.30 -32.22 12.72
N GLU A 374 -29.55 -32.49 14.00
CA GLU A 374 -29.40 -31.46 15.04
C GLU A 374 -27.96 -31.00 15.22
N GLN A 375 -26.99 -31.91 15.10
CA GLN A 375 -25.57 -31.62 15.24
C GLN A 375 -24.89 -31.81 13.89
N VAL A 376 -24.28 -30.74 13.39
CA VAL A 376 -23.63 -30.73 12.07
C VAL A 376 -22.19 -30.28 12.21
N GLU A 377 -21.24 -31.15 11.84
CA GLU A 377 -19.86 -30.77 11.60
C GLU A 377 -19.70 -30.43 10.11
N LEU A 378 -19.61 -29.14 9.81
CA LEU A 378 -19.33 -28.62 8.47
C LEU A 378 -17.83 -28.42 8.30
N THR A 379 -17.22 -29.08 7.32
CA THR A 379 -15.79 -28.95 6.98
C THR A 379 -15.61 -28.42 5.57
N LEU A 380 -14.65 -27.52 5.39
CA LEU A 380 -14.31 -26.90 4.11
C LEU A 380 -12.80 -26.94 3.87
N GLU A 381 -12.38 -27.32 2.67
CA GLU A 381 -11.03 -27.09 2.17
C GLU A 381 -11.02 -25.87 1.25
N TYR A 382 -10.09 -24.96 1.51
CA TYR A 382 -9.94 -23.71 0.76
C TYR A 382 -8.48 -23.43 0.46
N GLY A 383 -8.23 -22.70 -0.63
CA GLY A 383 -6.91 -22.17 -0.89
C GLY A 383 -6.78 -21.45 -2.21
N GLY A 384 -5.72 -20.67 -2.35
CA GLY A 384 -5.45 -19.88 -3.54
C GLY A 384 -4.59 -18.66 -3.26
N PHE A 385 -4.56 -17.76 -4.23
CA PHE A 385 -3.82 -16.51 -4.15
C PHE A 385 -4.80 -15.40 -3.79
N PRO A 386 -4.73 -14.80 -2.58
CA PRO A 386 -5.72 -13.83 -2.15
C PRO A 386 -5.66 -12.57 -3.02
N GLN A 387 -6.83 -12.12 -3.46
CA GLN A 387 -7.01 -10.89 -4.22
C GLN A 387 -7.28 -9.70 -3.30
N GLU A 388 -7.09 -8.49 -3.82
CA GLU A 388 -7.30 -7.22 -3.14
C GLU A 388 -8.42 -6.43 -3.85
N SER A 389 -9.18 -5.63 -3.10
CA SER A 389 -10.28 -4.82 -3.64
C SER A 389 -9.87 -3.41 -4.07
N MET A 390 -8.65 -2.96 -3.72
CA MET A 390 -8.15 -1.61 -3.97
C MET A 390 -7.01 -1.61 -5.00
N PRO A 391 -7.28 -1.35 -6.30
CA PRO A 391 -6.29 -1.44 -7.37
C PRO A 391 -5.07 -0.53 -7.20
N THR A 392 -5.24 0.63 -6.60
CA THR A 392 -4.22 1.66 -6.43
C THR A 392 -3.42 1.51 -5.13
N MET A 393 -3.94 0.74 -4.16
CA MET A 393 -3.34 0.51 -2.84
C MET A 393 -3.02 -0.96 -2.59
N GLN A 394 -2.49 -1.66 -3.61
CA GLN A 394 -2.07 -3.06 -3.50
C GLN A 394 -0.91 -3.24 -2.52
N GLY A 395 -0.80 -4.44 -1.93
CA GLY A 395 0.26 -4.79 -0.99
C GLY A 395 -0.22 -5.20 0.40
N SER A 396 -1.51 -5.01 0.73
CA SER A 396 -2.06 -5.36 2.05
C SER A 396 -2.13 -6.87 2.28
N LYS A 397 -2.30 -7.67 1.22
CA LYS A 397 -2.27 -9.14 1.28
C LYS A 397 -0.85 -9.69 1.04
N GLU A 398 0.15 -9.08 1.68
CA GLU A 398 1.53 -9.56 1.66
C GLU A 398 1.61 -10.93 2.35
N LEU A 399 2.24 -11.88 1.65
CA LEU A 399 2.42 -13.26 2.10
C LEU A 399 3.82 -13.72 1.69
N SER A 400 4.79 -13.49 2.57
CA SER A 400 6.20 -13.73 2.30
C SER A 400 6.87 -14.53 3.43
N GLY A 401 8.15 -14.83 3.26
CA GLY A 401 8.96 -15.47 4.30
C GLY A 401 9.34 -14.54 5.45
N GLU A 402 9.04 -13.25 5.35
CA GLU A 402 9.41 -12.21 6.31
C GLU A 402 8.19 -11.57 6.99
N TYR A 403 7.04 -11.57 6.32
CA TYR A 403 5.80 -10.99 6.84
C TYR A 403 4.57 -11.62 6.19
N LEU A 404 3.49 -11.70 6.97
CA LEU A 404 2.14 -11.93 6.47
C LEU A 404 1.10 -11.23 7.35
N CYS A 405 0.00 -10.87 6.71
CA CYS A 405 -1.24 -10.47 7.37
C CYS A 405 -2.41 -11.28 6.79
N LEU A 406 -3.15 -11.97 7.65
CA LEU A 406 -4.34 -12.72 7.27
C LEU A 406 -5.54 -12.19 8.07
N GLU A 407 -6.37 -11.42 7.40
CA GLU A 407 -7.56 -10.78 7.98
C GLU A 407 -8.83 -11.54 7.60
N ASN A 408 -9.66 -11.86 8.60
CA ASN A 408 -11.02 -12.35 8.43
C ASN A 408 -11.11 -13.53 7.45
N ALA A 409 -11.83 -13.38 6.34
CA ALA A 409 -12.01 -14.41 5.33
C ALA A 409 -10.69 -14.88 4.67
N ALA A 410 -9.62 -14.07 4.75
CA ALA A 410 -8.30 -14.44 4.22
C ALA A 410 -7.61 -15.48 5.12
N LEU A 411 -7.90 -15.45 6.43
CA LEU A 411 -7.43 -16.45 7.38
C LEU A 411 -8.24 -17.75 7.23
N SER A 412 -9.57 -17.65 7.28
CA SER A 412 -10.51 -18.76 7.13
C SER A 412 -11.88 -18.25 6.69
N PRO A 413 -12.70 -19.01 5.95
CA PRO A 413 -14.07 -18.59 5.59
C PRO A 413 -14.83 -18.02 6.80
N ARG A 414 -15.55 -16.90 6.63
CA ARG A 414 -16.20 -16.20 7.74
C ARG A 414 -17.70 -16.50 7.77
N LEU A 415 -18.29 -16.90 8.89
CA LEU A 415 -19.75 -17.09 8.98
C LEU A 415 -20.47 -15.75 8.79
N MET A 416 -21.54 -15.73 7.99
CA MET A 416 -22.31 -14.50 7.69
C MET A 416 -23.71 -14.49 8.31
N ASN A 417 -24.49 -15.56 8.15
CA ASN A 417 -25.89 -15.63 8.65
C ASN A 417 -26.08 -16.60 9.81
N VAL A 418 -25.02 -17.15 10.39
CA VAL A 418 -25.13 -18.06 11.53
C VAL A 418 -24.67 -17.35 12.80
N MET A 419 -25.58 -17.22 13.76
CA MET A 419 -25.33 -16.58 15.06
C MET A 419 -24.47 -17.46 15.97
N PRO A 420 -23.80 -16.87 16.97
CA PRO A 420 -23.07 -17.66 17.97
C PRO A 420 -24.03 -18.46 18.85
N GLY A 421 -23.52 -19.54 19.45
CA GLY A 421 -24.19 -20.22 20.56
C GLY A 421 -24.08 -19.43 21.87
N GLU A 422 -24.49 -20.05 22.98
CA GLU A 422 -24.44 -19.42 24.32
C GLU A 422 -23.03 -18.98 24.73
N ASP A 423 -22.00 -19.71 24.30
CA ASP A 423 -20.59 -19.43 24.59
C ASP A 423 -19.92 -18.49 23.57
N GLY A 424 -20.69 -17.87 22.65
CA GLY A 424 -20.13 -17.03 21.59
C GLY A 424 -19.70 -17.81 20.34
N TYR A 425 -18.56 -17.43 19.75
CA TYR A 425 -17.87 -18.13 18.66
C TYR A 425 -16.51 -18.70 19.10
N PRO A 426 -16.46 -19.75 19.96
CA PRO A 426 -15.20 -20.40 20.31
C PRO A 426 -14.45 -20.88 19.07
N ALA A 427 -13.21 -20.44 18.91
CA ALA A 427 -12.39 -20.67 17.74
C ALA A 427 -11.00 -21.16 18.12
N THR A 428 -10.55 -22.27 17.50
CA THR A 428 -9.17 -22.75 17.61
C THR A 428 -8.49 -22.63 16.24
N VAL A 429 -7.44 -21.83 16.15
CA VAL A 429 -6.71 -21.63 14.89
C VAL A 429 -5.30 -22.20 15.02
N GLU A 430 -4.92 -23.02 14.06
CA GLU A 430 -3.56 -23.52 13.88
C GLU A 430 -2.98 -22.99 12.57
N ILE A 431 -1.75 -22.49 12.62
CA ILE A 431 -1.06 -22.01 11.43
C ILE A 431 0.39 -22.51 11.40
N THR A 432 0.83 -23.01 10.25
CA THR A 432 2.21 -23.49 10.06
C THR A 432 3.03 -22.50 9.27
N LEU A 433 4.09 -21.96 9.87
CA LEU A 433 4.90 -20.86 9.34
C LEU A 433 6.41 -21.10 9.53
N PRO A 434 7.28 -20.37 8.80
CA PRO A 434 8.72 -20.40 9.04
C PRO A 434 9.07 -20.15 10.52
N ALA A 435 10.02 -20.90 11.06
CA ALA A 435 10.40 -20.85 12.47
C ALA A 435 10.95 -19.50 12.96
N ALA A 436 11.36 -18.63 12.05
CA ALA A 436 11.85 -17.28 12.34
C ALA A 436 10.71 -16.27 12.61
N MET A 437 9.48 -16.59 12.24
CA MET A 437 8.34 -15.69 12.44
C MET A 437 7.77 -15.81 13.86
N THR A 438 7.40 -14.66 14.41
CA THR A 438 6.53 -14.55 15.59
C THR A 438 5.08 -14.42 15.10
N VAL A 439 4.17 -15.22 15.67
CA VAL A 439 2.74 -15.17 15.34
C VAL A 439 2.00 -14.37 16.40
N ILE A 440 1.23 -13.37 15.96
CA ILE A 440 0.54 -12.42 16.82
C ILE A 440 -0.94 -12.37 16.39
N PRO A 441 -1.82 -13.11 17.08
CA PRO A 441 -3.25 -12.92 16.94
C PRO A 441 -3.60 -11.51 17.43
N PHE A 442 -4.37 -10.78 16.62
CA PHE A 442 -4.83 -9.44 16.97
C PHE A 442 -5.96 -9.53 18.02
N GLY A 443 -5.75 -8.88 19.16
CA GLY A 443 -6.60 -8.93 20.35
C GLY A 443 -5.91 -9.63 21.52
N ALA A 444 -6.66 -9.94 22.57
CA ALA A 444 -6.15 -10.55 23.80
C ALA A 444 -5.60 -11.99 23.66
N SER A 445 -5.88 -12.70 22.56
CA SER A 445 -5.47 -14.10 22.36
C SER A 445 -3.96 -14.28 22.17
N GLU A 446 -3.34 -15.19 22.93
CA GLU A 446 -1.92 -15.56 22.77
C GLU A 446 -1.74 -16.77 21.86
N ALA A 447 -0.66 -16.77 21.08
CA ALA A 447 -0.26 -17.90 20.26
C ALA A 447 0.88 -18.70 20.91
N GLU A 448 0.75 -20.03 20.89
CA GLU A 448 1.76 -20.96 21.38
C GLU A 448 2.25 -21.90 20.27
N VAL A 449 3.51 -22.31 20.35
CA VAL A 449 4.06 -23.33 19.44
C VAL A 449 3.62 -24.71 19.91
N VAL A 450 2.86 -25.42 19.09
CA VAL A 450 2.35 -26.78 19.38
C VAL A 450 3.12 -27.87 18.65
N ALA A 451 3.84 -27.53 17.59
CA ALA A 451 4.74 -28.46 16.89
C ALA A 451 5.91 -27.73 16.23
N GLU A 452 7.07 -28.36 16.21
CA GLU A 452 8.22 -27.96 15.42
C GLU A 452 8.53 -29.04 14.39
N HIS A 453 8.75 -28.63 13.13
CA HIS A 453 8.92 -29.54 12.01
C HIS A 453 10.37 -29.55 11.53
N GLY A 454 10.83 -30.71 11.01
CA GLY A 454 12.20 -30.89 10.54
C GLY A 454 12.56 -30.08 9.27
N ASP A 455 11.58 -29.41 8.67
CA ASP A 455 11.75 -28.56 7.48
C ASP A 455 11.97 -27.07 7.81
N GLY A 456 12.07 -26.72 9.09
CA GLY A 456 12.28 -25.35 9.55
C GLY A 456 10.99 -24.54 9.73
N THR A 457 9.84 -25.20 9.81
CA THR A 457 8.55 -24.57 10.13
C THR A 457 8.09 -24.91 11.56
N LYS A 458 7.21 -24.08 12.11
CA LYS A 458 6.51 -24.30 13.38
C LYS A 458 5.01 -24.19 13.17
N THR A 459 4.25 -25.06 13.82
CA THR A 459 2.79 -24.90 13.95
C THR A 459 2.50 -24.14 15.23
N TRP A 460 1.84 -23.00 15.07
CA TRP A 460 1.34 -22.17 16.14
C TRP A 460 -0.15 -22.45 16.33
N ARG A 461 -0.62 -22.41 17.57
CA ARG A 461 -2.04 -22.50 17.92
C ARG A 461 -2.42 -21.30 18.78
N TYR A 462 -3.61 -20.76 18.55
CA TYR A 462 -4.25 -19.85 19.49
C TYR A 462 -5.75 -20.15 19.57
N GLU A 463 -6.34 -19.74 20.67
CA GLU A 463 -7.78 -19.81 20.89
C GLU A 463 -8.36 -18.40 21.02
N THR A 464 -9.54 -18.19 20.46
CA THR A 464 -10.24 -16.90 20.50
C THR A 464 -11.75 -17.13 20.54
N ASN A 465 -12.51 -16.10 20.87
CA ASN A 465 -13.97 -16.12 20.86
C ASN A 465 -14.48 -15.01 19.93
N SER A 466 -14.48 -15.28 18.63
CA SER A 466 -14.81 -14.28 17.60
C SER A 466 -15.33 -14.94 16.32
N ALA A 467 -16.19 -14.22 15.59
CA ALA A 467 -16.68 -14.61 14.27
C ALA A 467 -15.60 -14.48 13.17
N GLY A 468 -14.56 -13.69 13.42
CA GLY A 468 -13.46 -13.40 12.50
C GLY A 468 -12.11 -13.56 13.20
N GLY A 469 -11.10 -12.86 12.71
CA GLY A 469 -9.76 -12.86 13.32
C GLY A 469 -8.75 -12.22 12.39
N ILE A 470 -7.85 -11.43 12.95
CA ILE A 470 -6.72 -10.83 12.24
C ILE A 470 -5.46 -11.45 12.81
N LEU A 471 -4.58 -11.92 11.93
CA LEU A 471 -3.35 -12.58 12.30
C LEU A 471 -2.18 -11.92 11.61
N TYR A 472 -1.25 -11.43 12.41
CA TYR A 472 0.05 -10.98 11.96
C TYR A 472 1.09 -12.06 12.19
N ALA A 473 2.02 -12.22 11.26
CA ALA A 473 3.25 -12.91 11.55
C ALA A 473 4.42 -12.30 10.79
N GLY A 474 5.59 -12.28 11.41
CA GLY A 474 6.78 -11.69 10.80
C GLY A 474 7.99 -11.75 11.70
N ASP A 475 9.10 -11.18 11.24
CA ASP A 475 10.31 -11.05 12.05
C ASP A 475 10.20 -9.86 13.03
N TYR A 476 9.48 -10.09 14.12
CA TYR A 476 9.26 -9.11 15.17
C TYR A 476 10.30 -9.19 16.29
N VAL A 477 10.59 -8.03 16.87
CA VAL A 477 11.08 -7.89 18.24
C VAL A 477 9.86 -7.67 19.14
N ARG A 478 9.86 -8.29 20.32
CA ARG A 478 8.87 -8.05 21.37
C ARG A 478 9.57 -7.48 22.59
N GLU A 479 9.14 -6.31 23.03
CA GLU A 479 9.53 -5.71 24.30
C GLU A 479 8.34 -5.70 25.26
N GLU A 480 8.53 -6.14 26.50
CA GLU A 480 7.50 -6.14 27.53
C GLU A 480 7.71 -4.92 28.43
N ILE A 481 6.70 -4.04 28.53
CA ILE A 481 6.77 -2.76 29.23
C ILE A 481 5.66 -2.71 30.27
N GLN A 482 5.98 -2.35 31.51
CA GLN A 482 4.98 -2.10 32.56
C GLN A 482 4.64 -0.61 32.57
N ALA A 483 3.40 -0.25 32.25
CA ALA A 483 2.93 1.15 32.19
C ALA A 483 1.39 1.23 32.23
N GLY A 484 0.82 2.32 32.78
CA GLY A 484 -0.63 2.56 32.80
C GLY A 484 -1.44 1.50 33.56
N GLY A 485 -0.80 0.75 34.47
CA GLY A 485 -1.41 -0.40 35.16
C GLY A 485 -1.51 -1.68 34.32
N LEU A 486 -0.90 -1.70 33.13
CA LEU A 486 -0.94 -2.78 32.15
C LEU A 486 0.46 -3.35 31.87
N THR A 487 0.50 -4.60 31.41
CA THR A 487 1.65 -5.17 30.71
C THR A 487 1.50 -4.89 29.21
N ILE A 488 2.36 -4.05 28.65
CA ILE A 488 2.36 -3.73 27.22
C ILE A 488 3.34 -4.63 26.50
N ASP A 489 2.85 -5.45 25.58
CA ASP A 489 3.69 -6.18 24.63
C ASP A 489 3.85 -5.33 23.37
N PHE A 490 4.98 -4.63 23.27
CA PHE A 490 5.31 -3.79 22.12
C PHE A 490 6.05 -4.60 21.06
N TYR A 491 5.42 -4.77 19.90
CA TYR A 491 5.93 -5.50 18.75
C TYR A 491 6.30 -4.54 17.63
N TYR A 492 7.55 -4.60 17.18
CA TYR A 492 8.03 -3.86 16.02
C TYR A 492 8.95 -4.71 15.14
N GLY A 493 9.08 -4.35 13.86
CA GLY A 493 9.91 -5.08 12.92
C GLY A 493 11.37 -5.11 13.36
N ARG A 494 12.04 -6.27 13.26
CA ARG A 494 13.45 -6.40 13.67
C ARG A 494 14.37 -5.44 12.92
N LYS A 495 14.06 -5.12 11.66
CA LYS A 495 14.80 -4.13 10.85
C LYS A 495 14.75 -2.73 11.47
N HIS A 496 13.64 -2.37 12.13
CA HIS A 496 13.44 -1.07 12.78
C HIS A 496 14.14 -0.94 14.14
N GLN A 497 14.68 -2.01 14.72
CA GLN A 497 15.12 -2.02 16.12
C GLN A 497 16.08 -0.89 16.47
N ALA A 498 17.08 -0.63 15.63
CA ALA A 498 18.05 0.43 15.90
C ALA A 498 17.43 1.83 15.89
N VAL A 499 16.37 2.06 15.10
CA VAL A 499 15.65 3.33 15.05
C VAL A 499 14.73 3.47 16.27
N MET A 500 14.01 2.40 16.64
CA MET A 500 13.16 2.38 17.84
C MET A 500 13.97 2.63 19.12
N GLU A 501 15.12 1.97 19.27
CA GLU A 501 16.02 2.16 20.41
C GLU A 501 16.61 3.57 20.44
N ALA A 502 17.00 4.13 19.29
CA ALA A 502 17.53 5.50 19.21
C ALA A 502 16.48 6.57 19.52
N ALA A 503 15.20 6.30 19.21
CA ALA A 503 14.08 7.18 19.49
C ALA A 503 13.56 7.07 20.94
N GLY A 504 14.04 6.10 21.74
CA GLY A 504 13.52 5.87 23.09
C GLY A 504 12.08 5.36 23.09
N ALA A 505 11.74 4.47 22.15
CA ALA A 505 10.38 4.00 21.93
C ALA A 505 9.74 3.41 23.21
N ALA A 506 10.49 2.61 23.96
CA ALA A 506 10.00 1.98 25.19
C ALA A 506 9.68 3.00 26.30
N GLU A 507 10.52 4.04 26.43
CA GLU A 507 10.29 5.15 27.35
C GLU A 507 9.09 6.00 26.92
N ALA A 508 8.93 6.26 25.62
CA ALA A 508 7.78 6.97 25.08
C ALA A 508 6.47 6.22 25.33
N VAL A 509 6.43 4.90 25.07
CA VAL A 509 5.29 4.03 25.43
C VAL A 509 4.98 4.17 26.92
N ARG A 510 5.99 4.08 27.79
CA ARG A 510 5.76 4.22 29.23
C ARG A 510 5.18 5.59 29.60
N ALA A 511 5.76 6.67 29.09
CA ALA A 511 5.31 8.03 29.38
C ALA A 511 3.87 8.27 28.93
N VAL A 512 3.51 7.87 27.70
CA VAL A 512 2.15 8.02 27.17
C VAL A 512 1.15 7.21 27.96
N MET A 513 1.45 5.93 28.22
CA MET A 513 0.53 5.05 28.94
C MET A 513 0.32 5.53 30.38
N ASP A 514 1.37 5.93 31.09
CA ASP A 514 1.26 6.42 32.47
C ASP A 514 0.50 7.75 32.52
N TYR A 515 0.81 8.70 31.63
CA TYR A 515 0.15 10.01 31.60
C TYR A 515 -1.32 9.89 31.19
N CYS A 516 -1.61 9.31 30.03
CA CYS A 516 -2.98 9.28 29.51
C CYS A 516 -3.90 8.42 30.36
N ALA A 517 -3.43 7.27 30.88
CA ALA A 517 -4.24 6.46 31.80
C ALA A 517 -4.45 7.17 33.15
N GLY A 518 -3.45 7.90 33.65
CA GLY A 518 -3.53 8.64 34.91
C GLY A 518 -4.43 9.87 34.86
N HIS A 519 -4.44 10.58 33.73
CA HIS A 519 -5.18 11.84 33.58
C HIS A 519 -6.54 11.65 32.89
N TYR A 520 -6.61 10.89 31.81
CA TYR A 520 -7.83 10.77 30.99
C TYR A 520 -8.59 9.48 31.21
N GLY A 521 -7.92 8.41 31.65
CA GLY A 521 -8.52 7.10 31.89
C GLY A 521 -7.95 6.00 31.00
N SER A 522 -8.15 4.75 31.38
CA SER A 522 -7.62 3.59 30.66
C SER A 522 -8.23 3.45 29.27
N LEU A 523 -7.45 2.95 28.32
CA LEU A 523 -7.94 2.61 26.98
C LEU A 523 -9.08 1.60 27.08
N ALA A 524 -10.18 1.86 26.38
CA ALA A 524 -11.36 0.97 26.34
C ALA A 524 -11.08 -0.42 25.72
N PHE A 525 -9.93 -0.58 25.06
CA PHE A 525 -9.46 -1.85 24.51
C PHE A 525 -8.29 -2.45 25.31
N GLY A 526 -8.08 -1.96 26.54
CA GLY A 526 -7.10 -2.46 27.49
C GLY A 526 -7.75 -3.09 28.72
N ASP A 527 -8.97 -3.64 28.62
CA ASP A 527 -9.74 -4.17 29.77
C ASP A 527 -9.11 -5.42 30.42
N GLY A 528 -8.00 -5.94 29.88
CA GLY A 528 -7.19 -7.02 30.45
C GLY A 528 -5.94 -6.54 31.20
N GLU A 529 -5.16 -7.47 31.76
CA GLU A 529 -3.85 -7.16 32.37
C GLU A 529 -2.76 -6.81 31.32
N ARG A 530 -3.08 -6.96 30.02
CA ARG A 530 -2.12 -6.93 28.92
C ARG A 530 -2.68 -6.30 27.65
N LEU A 531 -1.88 -5.46 27.00
CA LEU A 531 -2.20 -4.81 25.72
C LEU A 531 -1.06 -5.06 24.73
N LYS A 532 -1.39 -5.44 23.50
CA LYS A 532 -0.40 -5.55 22.42
C LYS A 532 -0.39 -4.28 21.59
N LEU A 533 0.78 -3.67 21.42
CA LEU A 533 1.01 -2.60 20.45
C LEU A 533 1.80 -3.20 19.29
N ILE A 534 1.21 -3.26 18.10
CA ILE A 534 1.75 -4.03 16.98
C ILE A 534 2.06 -3.09 15.81
N GLN A 535 3.34 -2.96 15.46
CA GLN A 535 3.75 -2.26 14.25
C GLN A 535 3.35 -3.07 13.01
N SER A 536 2.54 -2.51 12.13
CA SER A 536 2.15 -3.15 10.86
C SER A 536 3.04 -2.72 9.70
N ARG A 537 2.97 -3.48 8.61
CA ARG A 537 3.33 -2.96 7.29
C ARG A 537 2.49 -1.72 6.95
N VAL A 538 2.97 -0.86 6.05
CA VAL A 538 2.25 0.34 5.57
C VAL A 538 0.82 -0.03 5.20
N ALA A 539 -0.13 0.53 5.94
CA ALA A 539 -1.55 0.26 5.81
C ALA A 539 -2.33 1.53 5.42
N GLY A 540 -1.80 2.71 5.75
CA GLY A 540 -2.44 4.00 5.54
C GLY A 540 -3.45 4.35 6.63
N GLY A 541 -3.28 3.79 7.83
CA GLY A 541 -4.15 3.99 9.00
C GLY A 541 -3.98 2.89 10.07
N GLY A 542 -4.61 3.07 11.22
CA GLY A 542 -4.59 2.13 12.35
C GLY A 542 -5.98 1.65 12.76
N TYR A 543 -6.02 0.61 13.60
CA TYR A 543 -7.23 0.13 14.25
C TYR A 543 -6.89 -0.55 15.58
N ALA A 544 -7.87 -0.64 16.47
CA ALA A 544 -7.75 -1.27 17.78
C ALA A 544 -8.97 -2.15 18.07
N VAL A 545 -8.74 -3.23 18.82
CA VAL A 545 -9.78 -4.08 19.43
C VAL A 545 -9.31 -4.48 20.82
N ASP A 546 -10.20 -5.02 21.65
CA ASP A 546 -9.84 -5.43 23.00
C ASP A 546 -8.58 -6.35 23.03
N GLY A 547 -7.58 -5.89 23.77
CA GLY A 547 -6.26 -6.51 23.95
C GLY A 547 -5.20 -6.17 22.89
N ALA A 548 -5.50 -5.41 21.82
CA ALA A 548 -4.49 -5.02 20.83
C ALA A 548 -4.79 -3.73 20.05
N SER A 549 -3.72 -3.02 19.69
CA SER A 549 -3.76 -1.89 18.79
C SER A 549 -2.64 -1.90 17.76
N LEU A 550 -2.92 -1.32 16.60
CA LEU A 550 -1.99 -1.23 15.48
C LEU A 550 -1.27 0.12 15.44
N LEU A 551 0.00 0.06 15.03
CA LEU A 551 0.89 1.18 14.79
C LEU A 551 1.38 1.10 13.33
N ASP A 552 1.10 2.07 12.47
CA ASP A 552 1.57 2.01 11.08
C ASP A 552 3.09 2.26 11.04
N GLU A 553 3.86 1.43 10.34
CA GLU A 553 5.32 1.66 10.25
C GLU A 553 5.68 3.04 9.69
N ALA A 554 4.82 3.63 8.84
CA ALA A 554 5.06 4.95 8.26
C ALA A 554 5.20 6.06 9.32
N ASP A 555 4.51 5.90 10.45
CA ASP A 555 4.50 6.86 11.56
C ASP A 555 5.81 6.80 12.38
N PHE A 556 6.58 5.71 12.27
CA PHE A 556 7.80 5.52 13.07
C PHE A 556 9.08 5.57 12.22
N THR A 557 8.98 5.99 10.96
CA THR A 557 10.13 6.09 10.07
C THR A 557 11.15 7.11 10.56
N ALA A 558 12.42 6.93 10.20
CA ALA A 558 13.46 7.92 10.48
C ALA A 558 13.15 9.30 9.87
N HIS A 559 12.31 9.37 8.83
CA HIS A 559 11.81 10.61 8.27
C HIS A 559 10.77 11.26 9.20
N ASN A 560 9.71 10.55 9.57
CA ASN A 560 8.63 11.08 10.41
C ASN A 560 9.14 11.43 11.81
N LEU A 561 10.02 10.61 12.39
CA LEU A 561 10.67 10.89 13.68
C LEU A 561 11.58 12.14 13.65
N GLY A 562 11.89 12.69 12.47
CA GLY A 562 12.60 13.95 12.31
C GLY A 562 11.68 15.17 12.15
N ASP A 563 10.35 15.01 12.21
CA ASP A 563 9.39 16.08 11.95
C ASP A 563 9.21 17.01 13.16
N ALA A 564 9.77 18.22 13.04
CA ALA A 564 9.68 19.28 14.04
C ALA A 564 8.25 19.81 14.26
N GLY A 565 7.30 19.53 13.36
CA GLY A 565 5.89 19.89 13.55
C GLY A 565 5.15 18.99 14.54
N LYS A 566 5.66 17.78 14.79
CA LYS A 566 5.07 16.79 15.71
C LYS A 566 5.78 16.74 17.06
N GLY A 567 7.02 17.22 17.14
CA GLY A 567 7.76 17.41 18.38
C GLY A 567 9.20 17.89 18.17
N GLY A 568 9.85 18.31 19.25
CA GLY A 568 11.22 18.83 19.25
C GLY A 568 12.31 17.80 18.90
N GLY A 569 11.95 16.51 18.87
CA GLY A 569 12.82 15.42 18.43
C GLY A 569 12.09 14.07 18.34
N ALA A 570 12.81 13.02 17.92
CA ALA A 570 12.25 11.69 17.65
C ALA A 570 11.45 11.07 18.80
N ALA A 571 11.90 11.24 20.04
CA ALA A 571 11.18 10.75 21.22
C ALA A 571 9.83 11.45 21.40
N GLU A 572 9.74 12.73 21.07
CA GLU A 572 8.52 13.53 21.19
C GLU A 572 7.53 13.20 20.06
N VAL A 573 8.02 12.96 18.83
CA VAL A 573 7.18 12.45 17.74
C VAL A 573 6.64 11.05 18.07
N MET A 574 7.47 10.18 18.65
CA MET A 574 7.00 8.87 19.13
C MET A 574 5.88 9.01 20.17
N ILE A 575 6.00 9.95 21.11
CA ILE A 575 4.93 10.28 22.07
C ILE A 575 3.67 10.71 21.32
N HIS A 576 3.78 11.63 20.34
CA HIS A 576 2.65 12.10 19.54
C HIS A 576 1.88 10.96 18.86
N GLU A 577 2.58 10.08 18.13
CA GLU A 577 1.93 8.99 17.41
C GLU A 577 1.29 7.96 18.36
N LEU A 578 1.87 7.78 19.56
CA LEU A 578 1.30 6.92 20.60
C LEU A 578 0.11 7.56 21.32
N VAL A 579 0.02 8.89 21.39
CA VAL A 579 -1.14 9.58 21.98
C VAL A 579 -2.40 9.38 21.11
N HIS A 580 -2.26 9.12 19.80
CA HIS A 580 -3.38 8.77 18.94
C HIS A 580 -4.14 7.50 19.37
N GLN A 581 -3.52 6.67 20.23
CA GLN A 581 -4.20 5.54 20.86
C GLN A 581 -5.40 6.00 21.73
N TRP A 582 -5.29 7.18 22.36
CA TRP A 582 -6.41 7.84 23.07
C TRP A 582 -7.23 8.71 22.12
N TRP A 583 -6.57 9.62 21.41
CA TRP A 583 -7.22 10.61 20.54
C TRP A 583 -7.11 10.20 19.07
N GLY A 584 -8.08 9.44 18.59
CA GLY A 584 -8.09 8.84 17.25
C GLY A 584 -8.70 7.45 17.28
N LEU A 585 -8.07 6.51 18.01
CA LEU A 585 -8.56 5.13 18.14
C LEU A 585 -9.49 4.95 19.36
N GLY A 586 -9.07 5.41 20.54
CA GLY A 586 -9.89 5.33 21.76
C GLY A 586 -11.12 6.25 21.70
N ASN A 587 -11.01 7.37 20.99
CA ASN A 587 -12.09 8.32 20.79
C ASN A 587 -12.03 8.90 19.37
N MET A 588 -13.07 8.67 18.58
CA MET A 588 -13.13 9.11 17.19
C MET A 588 -13.66 10.53 17.07
N PHE A 589 -13.31 11.21 15.98
CA PHE A 589 -13.68 12.60 15.72
C PHE A 589 -14.53 12.70 14.46
N ASP A 590 -15.46 13.65 14.44
CA ASP A 590 -16.29 13.87 13.28
C ASP A 590 -15.47 14.48 12.13
N ALA A 591 -15.91 14.22 10.90
CA ALA A 591 -15.32 14.86 9.73
C ALA A 591 -15.73 16.35 9.73
N ALA A 592 -14.97 17.17 10.45
CA ALA A 592 -15.20 18.60 10.49
C ALA A 592 -14.96 19.22 9.10
N GLY A 593 -15.70 20.28 8.77
CA GLY A 593 -15.54 21.01 7.51
C GLY A 593 -14.10 21.52 7.33
N PRO A 594 -13.68 21.84 6.08
CA PRO A 594 -12.31 22.28 5.79
C PRO A 594 -11.86 23.52 6.59
N ASP A 595 -12.83 24.30 7.09
CA ASP A 595 -12.63 25.50 7.87
C ASP A 595 -12.64 25.27 9.39
N SER A 596 -12.75 24.03 9.86
CA SER A 596 -12.68 23.70 11.29
C SER A 596 -11.28 23.23 11.68
N PRO A 597 -10.68 23.77 12.76
CA PRO A 597 -9.43 23.24 13.32
C PRO A 597 -9.66 21.99 14.19
N TRP A 598 -10.92 21.69 14.57
CA TRP A 598 -11.25 20.56 15.45
C TRP A 598 -10.88 19.22 14.81
N SER A 599 -10.05 18.45 15.51
CA SER A 599 -9.53 17.17 15.04
C SER A 599 -8.85 16.40 16.17
N ALA A 600 -8.63 15.10 15.96
CA ALA A 600 -7.80 14.27 16.82
C ALA A 600 -6.41 14.89 17.02
N GLU A 601 -5.81 15.41 15.95
CA GLU A 601 -4.49 16.06 15.96
C GLU A 601 -4.40 17.20 16.96
N GLY A 602 -5.45 17.99 17.13
CA GLY A 602 -5.45 19.10 18.08
C GLY A 602 -5.29 18.62 19.52
N LEU A 603 -6.04 17.59 19.91
CA LEU A 603 -5.94 16.98 21.24
C LEU A 603 -4.68 16.15 21.41
N THR A 604 -4.19 15.51 20.34
CA THR A 604 -2.90 14.82 20.33
C THR A 604 -1.77 15.81 20.57
N CYS A 605 -1.67 16.90 19.81
CA CYS A 605 -0.65 17.95 19.97
C CYS A 605 -0.68 18.55 21.39
N TYR A 606 -1.86 18.88 21.91
CA TYR A 606 -2.02 19.41 23.26
C TYR A 606 -1.57 18.40 24.33
N THR A 607 -1.96 17.13 24.20
CA THR A 607 -1.56 16.07 25.13
C THR A 607 -0.06 15.79 25.07
N THR A 608 0.53 15.75 23.86
CA THR A 608 1.98 15.63 23.66
C THR A 608 2.71 16.76 24.37
N TYR A 609 2.26 18.02 24.20
CA TYR A 609 2.80 19.17 24.91
C TYR A 609 2.75 18.97 26.44
N ARG A 610 1.63 18.49 26.99
CA ARG A 610 1.50 18.26 28.45
C ARG A 610 2.46 17.18 28.94
N ILE A 611 2.61 16.08 28.21
CA ILE A 611 3.59 15.01 28.53
C ILE A 611 5.01 15.56 28.48
N VAL A 612 5.38 16.28 27.41
CA VAL A 612 6.71 16.90 27.25
C VAL A 612 6.97 17.91 28.36
N LYS A 613 5.97 18.70 28.76
CA LYS A 613 6.07 19.64 29.88
C LYS A 613 6.40 18.93 31.19
N GLU A 614 5.82 17.77 31.47
CA GLU A 614 6.16 16.99 32.67
C GLU A 614 7.55 16.37 32.59
N LEU A 615 7.95 15.88 31.41
CA LEU A 615 9.25 15.21 31.22
C LEU A 615 10.44 16.18 31.21
N TYR A 616 10.29 17.33 30.53
CA TYR A 616 11.40 18.24 30.21
C TYR A 616 11.25 19.64 30.83
N GLY A 617 10.09 19.94 31.41
CA GLY A 617 9.81 21.19 32.10
C GLY A 617 9.11 22.25 31.23
N GLU A 618 8.49 23.21 31.92
CA GLU A 618 7.64 24.25 31.31
C GLU A 618 8.36 25.15 30.30
N ASP A 619 9.60 25.57 30.60
CA ASP A 619 10.34 26.44 29.68
C ASP A 619 10.65 25.74 28.35
N TYR A 620 10.97 24.44 28.40
CA TYR A 620 11.21 23.64 27.20
C TYR A 620 9.94 23.46 26.38
N ALA A 621 8.85 23.04 27.02
CA ALA A 621 7.57 22.83 26.34
C ALA A 621 7.02 24.13 25.75
N ARG A 622 7.22 25.28 26.41
CA ARG A 622 6.84 26.59 25.86
C ARG A 622 7.63 26.91 24.59
N GLU A 623 8.96 26.77 24.63
CA GLU A 623 9.84 27.09 23.49
C GLU A 623 9.56 26.19 22.27
N HIS A 624 9.37 24.88 22.50
CA HIS A 624 9.27 23.89 21.43
C HIS A 624 7.84 23.59 20.94
N TYR A 625 6.81 24.04 21.65
CA TYR A 625 5.42 23.85 21.23
C TYR A 625 4.66 25.16 21.17
N VAL A 626 4.45 25.83 22.31
CA VAL A 626 3.56 27.01 22.37
C VAL A 626 4.07 28.16 21.49
N ASP A 627 5.36 28.47 21.56
CA ASP A 627 5.96 29.55 20.77
C ASP A 627 6.00 29.19 19.27
N GLN A 628 6.21 27.91 18.93
CA GLN A 628 6.14 27.42 17.55
C GLN A 628 4.72 27.52 16.99
N TRP A 629 3.72 27.01 17.71
CA TRP A 629 2.32 27.10 17.29
C TRP A 629 1.89 28.55 17.08
N ARG A 630 2.30 29.46 17.96
CA ARG A 630 2.00 30.89 17.82
C ARG A 630 2.61 31.46 16.54
N GLY A 631 3.88 31.17 16.29
CA GLY A 631 4.55 31.59 15.05
C GLY A 631 3.85 31.07 13.79
N GLU A 632 3.44 29.80 13.77
CA GLU A 632 2.75 29.20 12.63
C GLU A 632 1.34 29.77 12.40
N VAL A 633 0.60 30.05 13.48
CA VAL A 633 -0.72 30.70 13.42
C VAL A 633 -0.60 32.16 12.96
N GLU A 634 0.41 32.90 13.42
CA GLU A 634 0.72 34.24 12.92
C GLU A 634 1.01 34.22 11.41
N ASP A 635 1.87 33.30 10.97
CA ASP A 635 2.21 33.11 9.55
C ASP A 635 0.98 32.71 8.71
N TYR A 636 0.06 31.90 9.27
CA TYR A 636 -1.19 31.53 8.63
C TYR A 636 -2.08 32.75 8.35
N TYR A 637 -2.30 33.62 9.33
CA TYR A 637 -3.11 34.83 9.11
C TYR A 637 -2.40 35.85 8.20
N LEU A 638 -1.07 35.77 8.07
CA LEU A 638 -0.30 36.51 7.06
C LEU A 638 -0.29 35.84 5.68
N ASN A 639 -0.74 34.60 5.55
CA ASN A 639 -0.75 33.87 4.29
C ASN A 639 -1.60 34.61 3.23
N PHE A 640 -1.11 34.62 1.99
CA PHE A 640 -1.79 35.32 0.89
C PHE A 640 -3.18 34.73 0.58
N TYR A 641 -3.30 33.39 0.55
CA TYR A 641 -4.54 32.71 0.18
C TYR A 641 -5.59 32.73 1.30
N VAL A 642 -5.15 32.82 2.56
CA VAL A 642 -6.05 33.03 3.71
C VAL A 642 -6.65 34.44 3.67
N ARG A 643 -5.85 35.45 3.37
CA ARG A 643 -6.31 36.85 3.27
C ARG A 643 -7.09 37.16 1.99
N HIS A 644 -6.88 36.36 0.95
CA HIS A 644 -7.49 36.55 -0.37
C HIS A 644 -8.00 35.20 -0.95
N PRO A 645 -9.04 34.61 -0.35
CA PRO A 645 -9.57 33.30 -0.76
C PRO A 645 -10.07 33.27 -2.21
N GLU A 646 -10.45 34.42 -2.77
CA GLU A 646 -10.87 34.55 -4.17
C GLU A 646 -9.77 34.12 -5.15
N TYR A 647 -8.49 34.24 -4.78
CA TYR A 647 -7.38 33.77 -5.62
C TYR A 647 -7.13 32.27 -5.44
N LEU A 648 -7.44 31.70 -4.28
CA LEU A 648 -7.36 30.26 -4.04
C LEU A 648 -8.43 29.53 -4.85
N GLU A 649 -9.66 30.07 -4.90
CA GLU A 649 -10.76 29.54 -5.71
C GLU A 649 -10.49 29.62 -7.21
N ALA A 650 -9.70 30.60 -7.66
CA ALA A 650 -9.33 30.76 -9.05
C ALA A 650 -8.24 29.77 -9.52
N LEU A 651 -7.62 29.01 -8.60
CA LEU A 651 -6.60 28.03 -8.96
C LEU A 651 -7.20 26.74 -9.56
N PRO A 652 -6.42 25.99 -10.36
CA PRO A 652 -6.77 24.62 -10.71
C PRO A 652 -7.04 23.79 -9.46
N GLU A 653 -8.03 22.91 -9.52
CA GLU A 653 -8.51 22.12 -8.39
C GLU A 653 -7.40 21.40 -7.61
N ALA A 654 -6.42 20.81 -8.31
CA ALA A 654 -5.31 20.12 -7.67
C ALA A 654 -4.42 21.04 -6.83
N GLU A 655 -4.11 22.25 -7.33
CA GLU A 655 -3.30 23.24 -6.61
C GLU A 655 -4.10 23.82 -5.43
N ARG A 656 -5.39 24.09 -5.66
CA ARG A 656 -6.31 24.51 -4.61
C ARG A 656 -6.35 23.50 -3.47
N LEU A 657 -6.53 22.20 -3.79
CA LEU A 657 -6.55 21.13 -2.79
C LEU A 657 -5.21 21.01 -2.05
N ALA A 658 -4.08 21.08 -2.75
CA ALA A 658 -2.77 21.02 -2.11
C ALA A 658 -2.57 22.15 -1.09
N ILE A 659 -2.92 23.38 -1.47
CA ILE A 659 -2.84 24.55 -0.58
C ILE A 659 -3.85 24.43 0.57
N SER A 660 -5.11 24.12 0.28
CA SER A 660 -6.15 23.94 1.30
C SER A 660 -5.80 22.85 2.31
N ASN A 661 -5.20 21.74 1.87
CA ASN A 661 -4.76 20.67 2.76
C ASN A 661 -3.61 21.12 3.66
N SER A 662 -2.61 21.83 3.11
CA SER A 662 -1.50 22.38 3.91
C SER A 662 -2.00 23.39 4.95
N LEU A 663 -2.92 24.27 4.54
CA LEU A 663 -3.54 25.24 5.44
C LEU A 663 -4.35 24.54 6.52
N SER A 664 -5.19 23.56 6.17
CA SER A 664 -5.96 22.76 7.13
C SER A 664 -5.05 22.00 8.10
N GLY A 665 -3.94 21.44 7.61
CA GLY A 665 -2.92 20.77 8.44
C GLY A 665 -2.39 21.69 9.54
N MET A 666 -1.89 22.88 9.20
CA MET A 666 -1.41 23.85 10.21
C MET A 666 -2.49 24.16 11.25
N ARG A 667 -3.75 24.33 10.83
CA ARG A 667 -4.84 24.64 11.76
C ARG A 667 -5.08 23.52 12.77
N ARG A 668 -4.94 22.27 12.33
CA ARG A 668 -5.10 21.08 13.20
C ARG A 668 -3.92 20.91 14.17
N TYR A 669 -2.69 21.12 13.70
CA TYR A 669 -1.46 20.88 14.48
C TYR A 669 -1.02 22.08 15.34
N SER A 670 -1.49 23.29 15.05
CA SER A 670 -1.00 24.52 15.71
C SER A 670 -2.12 25.44 16.21
N GLU A 671 -3.15 25.73 15.39
CA GLU A 671 -4.27 26.57 15.84
C GLU A 671 -5.13 25.86 16.90
N MET A 672 -5.51 24.60 16.66
CA MET A 672 -6.34 23.85 17.60
C MET A 672 -5.69 23.63 18.97
N PRO A 673 -4.43 23.17 19.10
CA PRO A 673 -3.83 23.03 20.41
C PRO A 673 -3.66 24.38 21.14
N LEU A 674 -3.45 25.50 20.43
CA LEU A 674 -3.48 26.82 21.06
C LEU A 674 -4.87 27.21 21.56
N LYS A 675 -5.93 26.87 20.81
CA LYS A 675 -7.31 27.05 21.27
C LYS A 675 -7.61 26.20 22.50
N ILE A 676 -7.10 24.96 22.56
CA ILE A 676 -7.23 24.09 23.74
C ILE A 676 -6.44 24.66 24.92
N LEU A 677 -5.23 25.18 24.70
CA LEU A 677 -4.43 25.84 25.73
C LEU A 677 -5.12 27.10 26.27
N LYS A 678 -5.76 27.90 25.41
CA LYS A 678 -6.59 29.03 25.86
C LYS A 678 -7.81 28.55 26.65
N ALA A 679 -8.46 27.47 26.23
CA ALA A 679 -9.55 26.86 26.97
C ALA A 679 -9.07 26.43 28.38
N GLU A 680 -7.89 25.82 28.49
CA GLU A 680 -7.26 25.43 29.76
C GLU A 680 -7.14 26.63 30.71
N GLU A 681 -6.61 27.76 30.23
CA GLU A 681 -6.50 28.99 31.01
C GLU A 681 -7.87 29.49 31.51
N LEU A 682 -8.90 29.42 30.66
CA LEU A 682 -10.25 29.91 30.95
C LEU A 682 -11.03 29.01 31.92
N VAL A 683 -10.83 27.69 31.87
CA VAL A 683 -11.51 26.74 32.77
C VAL A 683 -10.86 26.64 34.15
N GLY A 684 -9.68 27.25 34.35
CA GLY A 684 -9.01 27.33 35.65
C GLY A 684 -7.68 26.58 35.75
N GLY A 685 -7.06 26.26 34.61
CA GLY A 685 -5.74 25.64 34.51
C GLY A 685 -5.77 24.12 34.26
N GLU A 686 -4.58 23.55 34.18
CA GLU A 686 -4.29 22.16 33.83
C GLU A 686 -5.20 21.12 34.51
N ALA A 687 -5.36 21.18 35.84
CA ALA A 687 -6.16 20.19 36.57
C ALA A 687 -7.65 20.21 36.18
N ALA A 688 -8.21 21.39 35.90
CA ALA A 688 -9.61 21.52 35.47
C ALA A 688 -9.79 21.02 34.04
N MET A 689 -8.82 21.30 33.16
CA MET A 689 -8.82 20.76 31.80
C MET A 689 -8.68 19.23 31.80
N ASP A 690 -7.82 18.67 32.65
CA ASP A 690 -7.64 17.21 32.76
C ASP A 690 -8.95 16.53 33.20
N GLU A 691 -9.69 17.10 34.16
CA GLU A 691 -11.01 16.60 34.56
C GLU A 691 -12.04 16.67 33.41
N ILE A 692 -12.01 17.72 32.59
CA ILE A 692 -12.88 17.86 31.41
C ILE A 692 -12.54 16.79 30.37
N LEU A 693 -11.26 16.64 30.02
CA LEU A 693 -10.81 15.67 29.03
C LEU A 693 -11.05 14.24 29.50
N HIS A 694 -10.89 13.96 30.79
CA HIS A 694 -11.30 12.70 31.42
C HIS A 694 -12.79 12.43 31.20
N GLY A 695 -13.64 13.42 31.48
CA GLY A 695 -15.09 13.30 31.27
C GLY A 695 -15.47 13.06 29.81
N LEU A 696 -14.83 13.78 28.88
CA LEU A 696 -15.06 13.61 27.44
C LEU A 696 -14.58 12.26 26.92
N PHE A 697 -13.43 11.77 27.39
CA PHE A 697 -12.89 10.47 26.99
C PHE A 697 -13.78 9.32 27.48
N ASN A 698 -14.25 9.39 28.72
CA ASN A 698 -15.09 8.34 29.33
C ASN A 698 -16.60 8.56 29.13
N ARG A 699 -17.00 9.42 28.18
CA ARG A 699 -18.42 9.69 27.93
C ARG A 699 -19.14 8.46 27.40
N GLU A 700 -20.45 8.39 27.64
CA GLU A 700 -21.30 7.40 27.00
C GLU A 700 -21.40 7.70 25.50
N LEU A 701 -21.02 6.72 24.66
CA LEU A 701 -21.02 6.89 23.20
C LEU A 701 -22.40 6.55 22.63
N ASP A 702 -22.90 7.40 21.73
CA ASP A 702 -24.01 7.03 20.85
C ASP A 702 -23.51 6.03 19.80
N PRO A 703 -24.01 4.78 19.76
CA PRO A 703 -23.59 3.80 18.76
C PRO A 703 -23.82 4.25 17.31
N MET A 704 -24.73 5.20 17.06
CA MET A 704 -25.03 5.74 15.74
C MET A 704 -24.17 6.95 15.38
N TYR A 705 -23.59 7.62 16.37
CA TYR A 705 -22.74 8.78 16.15
C TYR A 705 -21.69 8.90 17.28
N PRO A 706 -20.67 8.02 17.30
CA PRO A 706 -19.73 7.91 18.42
C PRO A 706 -18.62 8.97 18.38
N TYR A 707 -18.78 10.03 17.60
CA TYR A 707 -17.75 11.02 17.33
C TYR A 707 -17.73 12.10 18.41
N LEU A 708 -16.53 12.53 18.82
CA LEU A 708 -16.34 13.69 19.67
C LEU A 708 -16.39 14.95 18.81
N THR A 709 -17.46 15.72 18.95
CA THR A 709 -17.68 16.96 18.22
C THR A 709 -17.06 18.16 18.93
N TYR A 710 -16.77 19.22 18.16
CA TYR A 710 -16.25 20.46 18.75
C TYR A 710 -17.24 21.08 19.74
N GLN A 711 -18.54 20.97 19.48
CA GLN A 711 -19.57 21.50 20.37
C GLN A 711 -19.58 20.78 21.72
N GLU A 712 -19.42 19.45 21.74
CA GLU A 712 -19.31 18.70 23.00
C GLU A 712 -18.09 19.13 23.82
N PHE A 713 -16.95 19.40 23.18
CA PHE A 713 -15.77 19.95 23.86
C PHE A 713 -16.04 21.34 24.45
N LEU A 714 -16.65 22.25 23.67
CA LEU A 714 -17.02 23.59 24.12
C LEU A 714 -18.02 23.55 25.28
N ASP A 715 -19.05 22.72 25.17
CA ASP A 715 -20.08 22.54 26.20
C ASP A 715 -19.46 22.01 27.50
N ALA A 716 -18.53 21.05 27.42
CA ALA A 716 -17.82 20.53 28.58
C ALA A 716 -16.91 21.57 29.24
N CYS A 717 -16.34 22.49 28.46
CA CYS A 717 -15.58 23.63 28.98
C CYS A 717 -16.49 24.76 29.51
N GLY A 718 -17.78 24.77 29.16
CA GLY A 718 -18.67 25.91 29.41
C GLY A 718 -18.28 27.17 28.61
N LEU A 719 -17.68 26.97 27.44
CA LEU A 719 -17.17 28.03 26.56
C LEU A 719 -17.92 28.08 25.23
N THR A 720 -17.76 29.17 24.51
CA THR A 720 -18.22 29.32 23.13
C THR A 720 -17.03 29.40 22.18
N GLU A 721 -17.27 29.21 20.88
CA GLU A 721 -16.22 29.34 19.87
C GLU A 721 -15.56 30.74 19.88
N GLU A 722 -16.34 31.79 20.19
CA GLU A 722 -15.86 33.17 20.29
C GLU A 722 -14.81 33.33 21.41
N ASP A 723 -15.00 32.64 22.54
CA ASP A 723 -14.06 32.66 23.67
C ASP A 723 -12.68 32.12 23.27
N LEU A 724 -12.63 31.20 22.29
CA LEU A 724 -11.41 30.57 21.79
C LEU A 724 -10.80 31.29 20.57
N THR A 725 -11.18 32.54 20.29
CA THR A 725 -10.52 33.35 19.26
C THR A 725 -9.08 33.68 19.70
N LEU A 726 -8.08 33.44 18.85
CA LEU A 726 -6.67 33.75 19.13
C LEU A 726 -6.40 35.19 18.66
N ASP A 727 -6.04 36.08 19.61
CA ASP A 727 -5.80 37.52 19.36
C ASP A 727 -4.36 37.83 18.93
#